data_AF-A0A378RQ23-F1
#
_entry.id   AF-A0A378RQ23-F1
#
_cell.length_a   1.000
_cell.length_b   1.000
_cell.length_c   1.000
_cell.angle_alpha   90.00
_cell.angle_beta   90.00
_cell.angle_gamma   90.00
#
_symmetry.space_group_name_H-M   'P 1'
#
loop_
_entity.id
_entity.type
_entity.pdbx_description
1 polymer ?
#
loop_
_entity_poly.entity_id
_entity_poly.type
_entity_poly.pdbx_seq_one_letter_code
_entity_poly.pdbx_strand_id
1 'polypeptide(L)'
;MYKKLLPIALLFSSAIYSQTAKDTLWVNAYDETTTKALASSFRVSKPFKQKKGYEEITTYNKETKAIEIKGIGSFDSNKTISYDGKVTYYNADGSINFDMFFEEGNAIKITSTDPFTQEEYTLTYENGYPYDGTMVQLYKNSYFYYVINEGVYLSYIYVNKDNANEKYLFTFDDDNNIIDEQFINAAGETIFSATYEGGAVQNGTSIILDYDTFRPLATNTYVDGVNTASTYYFKSGEVKYKTTATSTQTTTVFYDEKGKTIGTYKADLDTYGSETNQEGIYLFYNEYTETPDTPTSQSEYKKGSLVKETIFYDQPTAFVPKSTKFYKGDYYLEKIEYFNTDGSKKGELIYNEDGYTPQNGVLYDDESITTYKDGILVEKKSFYSSGEIFEDATEFTSTYYNKKGAVIGKLQSKKGTYGYTEPFQGDFITLSNDEIGTKISYDKGRVVYSATYEPYPSYDSKPILREEVFTPLNGTSKRVFYTRQGKKSREELFNKNDYDETILKVTYFDTKGKVTGVFDNIEKEGTYYTFFDNDAIESTSTYSKGELVYKKEYANKNGSYSTEIDPYLASEINYNKEGVFYDMEGNQIAKASYKAGKPYTGTVSVYDGYATTITTYEKGLKEGIETFKSDYADYIATKTYYKAGEIVKEENYLDTYLQSSKVYKDGELHGPAKFYDEEGELVATLEYKEGYAHNGTSISYGYESNTYTTYENGLVTYDKTVSTLTGLMLSEETVVADGTIQKNIYDENESLVYQYGLKDYALHGTCTYFEKGKAKYKSTFKEGRFVEGTVALKTWGDPYSYYDYDDTTYFVCTLQKNSMTIQRVAKETNKVVFELTSKLKKGKMEDNPVFQNKIDSTNLYPEDNNTAY
;
A
#
# COMPACT_ATOMS: atom_id res chain seq x y z
N MET A 1 -10.96 9.59 69.13
CA MET A 1 -9.66 10.29 68.99
C MET A 1 -8.65 9.31 68.40
N TYR A 2 -8.64 9.16 67.09
CA TYR A 2 -7.61 8.44 66.34
C TYR A 2 -6.95 9.48 65.45
N LYS A 3 -5.67 9.81 65.69
CA LYS A 3 -4.84 10.51 64.71
C LYS A 3 -3.37 10.46 65.12
N LYS A 4 -2.54 10.14 64.12
CA LYS A 4 -1.10 10.39 63.98
C LYS A 4 -0.17 9.31 64.54
N LEU A 5 0.24 8.40 63.65
CA LEU A 5 1.65 8.08 63.35
C LEU A 5 1.75 7.11 62.15
N LEU A 6 1.65 7.67 60.95
CA LEU A 6 2.17 7.15 59.68
C LEU A 6 2.21 8.38 58.78
N PRO A 7 3.39 8.93 58.42
CA PRO A 7 4.15 8.39 57.28
C PRO A 7 5.67 8.71 57.31
N ILE A 8 6.54 7.70 57.45
CA ILE A 8 7.97 7.85 57.10
C ILE A 8 8.41 6.82 56.05
N ALA A 9 7.65 5.73 55.84
CA ALA A 9 7.93 4.75 54.78
C ALA A 9 7.45 5.16 53.37
N LEU A 10 6.61 6.20 53.23
CA LEU A 10 6.08 6.69 51.94
C LEU A 10 6.90 7.83 51.31
N LEU A 11 7.98 8.26 51.96
CA LEU A 11 8.84 9.36 51.48
C LEU A 11 10.15 8.91 50.84
N PHE A 12 10.47 7.61 50.87
CA PHE A 12 11.65 7.07 50.18
C PHE A 12 11.35 6.43 48.82
N SER A 13 10.09 6.20 48.47
CA SER A 13 9.67 5.80 47.11
C SER A 13 9.36 6.99 46.20
N SER A 14 9.23 8.23 46.70
CA SER A 14 8.94 9.41 45.89
C SER A 14 10.19 10.19 45.46
N ALA A 15 11.32 10.04 46.17
CA ALA A 15 12.57 10.73 45.85
C ALA A 15 13.29 10.13 44.63
N ILE A 16 13.11 8.83 44.36
CA ILE A 16 13.64 8.19 43.14
C ILE A 16 12.81 8.61 41.90
N TYR A 17 11.55 8.99 42.09
CA TYR A 17 10.62 9.30 40.98
C TYR A 17 10.48 10.78 40.62
N SER A 18 10.98 11.70 41.46
CA SER A 18 10.96 13.13 41.13
C SER A 18 12.19 13.60 40.35
N GLN A 19 13.29 12.84 40.41
CA GLN A 19 14.52 13.11 39.65
C GLN A 19 14.55 12.39 38.28
N THR A 20 13.76 11.33 38.08
CA THR A 20 13.68 10.57 36.82
C THR A 20 12.89 11.25 35.70
N ALA A 21 12.12 12.31 35.97
CA ALA A 21 11.28 12.96 34.96
C ALA A 21 12.08 13.67 33.84
N LYS A 22 13.39 13.91 34.01
CA LYS A 22 14.26 14.52 32.98
C LYS A 22 14.95 13.51 32.06
N ASP A 23 15.09 12.25 32.48
CA ASP A 23 15.85 11.21 31.79
C ASP A 23 14.96 10.00 31.40
N THR A 24 13.64 10.21 31.32
CA THR A 24 12.68 9.17 30.90
C THR A 24 12.42 9.27 29.40
N LEU A 25 12.72 8.21 28.66
CA LEU A 25 12.38 8.09 27.24
C LEU A 25 11.09 7.26 27.10
N TRP A 26 10.07 7.81 26.46
CA TRP A 26 8.78 7.12 26.25
C TRP A 26 8.79 6.44 24.88
N VAL A 27 8.36 5.18 24.81
CA VAL A 27 8.37 4.40 23.57
C VAL A 27 7.03 3.70 23.30
N ASN A 28 6.65 3.57 22.03
CA ASN A 28 5.47 2.82 21.60
C ASN A 28 5.77 1.31 21.47
N ALA A 29 4.81 0.53 20.98
CA ALA A 29 4.96 -0.92 20.82
C ALA A 29 5.99 -1.33 19.75
N TYR A 30 6.39 -0.40 18.88
CA TYR A 30 7.42 -0.56 17.85
C TYR A 30 8.79 -0.05 18.31
N ASP A 31 8.92 0.26 19.60
CA ASP A 31 10.14 0.78 20.22
C ASP A 31 10.55 2.20 19.78
N GLU A 32 9.66 2.93 19.12
CA GLU A 32 9.90 4.29 18.64
C GLU A 32 9.65 5.32 19.75
N THR A 33 10.48 6.37 19.79
CA THR A 33 10.30 7.46 20.74
C THR A 33 8.99 8.20 20.50
N THR A 34 8.16 8.35 21.52
CA THR A 34 6.83 8.96 21.40
C THR A 34 6.45 9.79 22.63
N THR A 35 5.24 10.34 22.63
CA THR A 35 4.68 11.03 23.81
C THR A 35 4.19 10.04 24.85
N LYS A 36 4.15 10.46 26.12
CA LYS A 36 3.61 9.64 27.22
C LYS A 36 2.19 9.11 26.95
N ALA A 37 1.36 9.84 26.21
CA ALA A 37 -0.01 9.42 25.90
C ALA A 37 -0.02 8.16 25.02
N LEU A 38 0.83 8.13 24.00
CA LEU A 38 0.89 7.07 22.98
C LEU A 38 1.85 5.92 23.34
N ALA A 39 2.69 6.12 24.36
CA ALA A 39 3.65 5.10 24.77
C ALA A 39 2.98 3.85 25.34
N SER A 40 3.58 2.68 25.09
CA SER A 40 3.31 1.41 25.78
C SER A 40 4.31 1.18 26.92
N SER A 41 5.53 1.72 26.79
CA SER A 41 6.62 1.54 27.76
C SER A 41 7.44 2.81 27.96
N PHE A 42 8.30 2.82 28.98
CA PHE A 42 9.25 3.90 29.23
C PHE A 42 10.60 3.37 29.70
N ARG A 43 11.67 4.08 29.37
CA ARG A 43 13.05 3.70 29.66
C ARG A 43 13.66 4.65 30.66
N VAL A 44 14.47 4.09 31.55
CA VAL A 44 15.34 4.82 32.45
C VAL A 44 16.76 4.33 32.21
N SER A 45 17.68 5.28 31.99
CA SER A 45 19.09 4.96 31.76
C SER A 45 20.00 5.70 32.73
N LYS A 46 21.21 5.16 32.94
CA LYS A 46 22.26 5.79 33.75
C LYS A 46 23.65 5.46 33.19
N PRO A 47 24.65 6.36 33.29
CA PRO A 47 25.98 6.11 32.76
C PRO A 47 26.63 4.82 33.31
N PHE A 48 27.11 3.96 32.42
CA PHE A 48 27.82 2.74 32.77
C PHE A 48 29.29 3.06 33.04
N LYS A 49 29.71 2.92 34.30
CA LYS A 49 31.03 3.41 34.76
C LYS A 49 32.23 2.70 34.11
N GLN A 50 32.04 1.50 33.58
CA GLN A 50 33.14 0.66 33.08
C GLN A 50 33.42 0.90 31.58
N LYS A 51 32.49 1.48 30.82
CA LYS A 51 32.65 1.77 29.38
C LYS A 51 32.05 3.14 29.05
N LYS A 52 32.90 4.10 28.66
CA LYS A 52 32.48 5.48 28.35
C LYS A 52 31.56 5.48 27.12
N GLY A 53 30.43 6.20 27.20
CA GLY A 53 29.43 6.26 26.13
C GLY A 53 28.34 5.19 26.21
N TYR A 54 28.44 4.26 27.16
CA TYR A 54 27.43 3.25 27.42
C TYR A 54 26.63 3.58 28.67
N GLU A 55 25.40 3.07 28.72
CA GLU A 55 24.45 3.28 29.79
C GLU A 55 23.84 1.94 30.23
N GLU A 56 23.55 1.81 31.52
CA GLU A 56 22.66 0.77 32.02
C GLU A 56 21.22 1.22 31.74
N ILE A 57 20.50 0.47 30.91
CA ILE A 57 19.16 0.82 30.43
C ILE A 57 18.16 -0.17 31.00
N THR A 58 17.06 0.33 31.55
CA THR A 58 15.93 -0.49 32.02
C THR A 58 14.64 0.03 31.40
N THR A 59 13.91 -0.85 30.71
CA THR A 59 12.60 -0.60 30.12
C THR A 59 11.51 -1.10 31.05
N TYR A 60 10.49 -0.29 31.24
CA TYR A 60 9.34 -0.57 32.10
C TYR A 60 8.05 -0.46 31.31
N ASN A 61 7.12 -1.36 31.57
CA ASN A 61 5.76 -1.25 31.09
C ASN A 61 5.11 0.05 31.62
N LYS A 62 4.42 0.82 30.78
CA LYS A 62 3.79 2.08 31.19
C LYS A 62 2.70 1.89 32.23
N GLU A 63 1.89 0.85 32.12
CA GLU A 63 0.71 0.66 32.97
C GLU A 63 1.08 -0.07 34.25
N THR A 64 1.70 -1.24 34.11
CA THR A 64 1.99 -2.13 35.25
C THR A 64 3.24 -1.70 36.02
N LYS A 65 4.13 -0.92 35.40
CA LYS A 65 5.46 -0.56 35.92
C LYS A 65 6.40 -1.75 36.14
N ALA A 66 6.05 -2.93 35.61
CA ALA A 66 6.95 -4.08 35.61
C ALA A 66 8.17 -3.80 34.73
N ILE A 67 9.32 -4.37 35.08
CA ILE A 67 10.51 -4.36 34.23
C ILE A 67 10.23 -5.30 33.05
N GLU A 68 10.50 -4.86 31.84
CA GLU A 68 10.38 -5.67 30.62
C GLU A 68 11.76 -6.08 30.09
N ILE A 69 12.72 -5.13 30.10
CA ILE A 69 14.06 -5.32 29.53
C ILE A 69 15.09 -4.64 30.42
N LYS A 70 16.24 -5.27 30.59
CA LYS A 70 17.40 -4.66 31.27
C LYS A 70 18.70 -5.05 30.59
N GLY A 71 19.51 -4.06 30.22
CA GLY A 71 20.78 -4.31 29.53
C GLY A 71 21.75 -3.15 29.61
N ILE A 72 22.88 -3.30 28.92
CA ILE A 72 23.89 -2.25 28.73
C ILE A 72 23.95 -1.91 27.25
N GLY A 73 23.94 -0.63 26.89
CA GLY A 73 23.97 -0.21 25.50
C GLY A 73 24.32 1.26 25.33
N SER A 74 24.36 1.72 24.08
CA SER A 74 24.53 3.13 23.72
C SER A 74 23.34 3.62 22.89
N PHE A 75 23.01 4.90 23.02
CA PHE A 75 22.01 5.55 22.17
C PHE A 75 22.68 6.20 20.96
N ASP A 76 22.05 6.07 19.79
CA ASP A 76 22.41 6.87 18.60
C ASP A 76 21.79 8.28 18.65
N SER A 77 21.91 9.04 17.54
CA SER A 77 21.32 10.38 17.41
C SER A 77 19.79 10.38 17.49
N ASN A 78 19.15 9.27 17.10
CA ASN A 78 17.71 9.09 17.04
C ASN A 78 17.13 8.45 18.32
N LYS A 79 17.97 8.21 19.33
CA LYS A 79 17.62 7.52 20.59
C LYS A 79 17.27 6.05 20.42
N THR A 80 17.74 5.41 19.37
CA THR A 80 17.73 3.95 19.20
C THR A 80 18.87 3.33 20.01
N ILE A 81 18.64 2.14 20.57
CA ILE A 81 19.62 1.46 21.43
C ILE A 81 20.43 0.46 20.61
N SER A 82 21.75 0.53 20.74
CA SER A 82 22.67 -0.57 20.40
C SER A 82 23.12 -1.25 21.68
N TYR A 83 22.63 -2.46 21.94
CA TYR A 83 23.02 -3.24 23.12
C TYR A 83 24.41 -3.87 22.97
N ASP A 84 25.07 -4.11 24.10
CA ASP A 84 26.39 -4.74 24.17
C ASP A 84 26.51 -5.56 25.46
N GLY A 85 26.87 -6.83 25.33
CA GLY A 85 26.84 -7.81 26.40
C GLY A 85 25.44 -8.36 26.67
N LYS A 86 25.19 -8.72 27.93
CA LYS A 86 23.97 -9.41 28.36
C LYS A 86 22.77 -8.45 28.50
N VAL A 87 21.65 -8.82 27.90
CA VAL A 87 20.34 -8.18 28.00
C VAL A 87 19.33 -9.20 28.50
N THR A 88 18.65 -8.89 29.61
CA THR A 88 17.65 -9.77 30.22
C THR A 88 16.25 -9.28 29.89
N TYR A 89 15.43 -10.20 29.39
CA TYR A 89 14.00 -10.00 29.13
C TYR A 89 13.20 -10.62 30.27
N TYR A 90 12.16 -9.93 30.72
CA TYR A 90 11.37 -10.32 31.89
C TYR A 90 9.92 -10.59 31.50
N ASN A 91 9.31 -11.55 32.19
CA ASN A 91 7.87 -11.78 32.16
C ASN A 91 7.13 -10.74 33.01
N ALA A 92 5.81 -10.63 32.81
CA ALA A 92 4.96 -9.69 33.56
C ALA A 92 4.98 -9.91 35.09
N ASP A 93 5.30 -11.13 35.55
CA ASP A 93 5.46 -11.46 36.97
C ASP A 93 6.86 -11.14 37.54
N GLY A 94 7.78 -10.65 36.69
CA GLY A 94 9.15 -10.29 37.04
C GLY A 94 10.15 -11.45 37.00
N SER A 95 9.73 -12.67 36.63
CA SER A 95 10.65 -13.77 36.33
C SER A 95 11.41 -13.50 35.03
N ILE A 96 12.60 -14.10 34.88
CA ILE A 96 13.39 -14.01 33.64
C ILE A 96 12.67 -14.83 32.57
N ASN A 97 12.44 -14.24 31.40
CA ASN A 97 11.96 -14.93 30.21
C ASN A 97 13.17 -15.60 29.51
N PHE A 98 14.11 -14.78 29.05
CA PHE A 98 15.38 -15.23 28.50
C PHE A 98 16.45 -14.13 28.62
N ASP A 99 17.69 -14.52 28.40
CA ASP A 99 18.85 -13.63 28.29
C ASP A 99 19.41 -13.66 26.87
N MET A 100 19.57 -12.49 26.26
CA MET A 100 20.20 -12.32 24.96
C MET A 100 21.57 -11.66 25.13
N PHE A 101 22.54 -12.05 24.32
CA PHE A 101 23.92 -11.56 24.37
C PHE A 101 24.25 -10.89 23.05
N PHE A 102 24.81 -9.69 23.14
CA PHE A 102 25.20 -8.87 22.01
C PHE A 102 26.71 -8.62 21.99
N GLU A 103 27.30 -8.57 20.80
CA GLU A 103 28.65 -8.07 20.56
C GLU A 103 28.60 -7.05 19.41
N GLU A 104 29.09 -5.83 19.68
CA GLU A 104 29.09 -4.72 18.71
C GLU A 104 27.71 -4.40 18.11
N GLY A 105 26.64 -4.59 18.90
CA GLY A 105 25.25 -4.36 18.49
C GLY A 105 24.58 -5.57 17.84
N ASN A 106 25.31 -6.64 17.52
CA ASN A 106 24.76 -7.85 16.91
C ASN A 106 24.45 -8.91 17.97
N ALA A 107 23.28 -9.54 17.88
CA ALA A 107 22.96 -10.69 18.72
C ALA A 107 23.87 -11.87 18.35
N ILE A 108 24.49 -12.50 19.35
CA ILE A 108 25.38 -13.65 19.17
C ILE A 108 24.82 -14.93 19.81
N LYS A 109 23.98 -14.79 20.84
CA LYS A 109 23.47 -15.92 21.63
C LYS A 109 22.24 -15.54 22.44
N ILE A 110 21.34 -16.49 22.62
CA ILE A 110 20.28 -16.49 23.63
C ILE A 110 20.47 -17.66 24.58
N THR A 111 20.16 -17.44 25.86
CA THR A 111 19.99 -18.51 26.86
C THR A 111 18.63 -18.40 27.51
N SER A 112 17.93 -19.53 27.64
CA SER A 112 16.59 -19.63 28.23
C SER A 112 16.49 -20.88 29.09
N THR A 113 15.56 -20.92 30.05
CA THR A 113 15.36 -22.09 30.92
C THR A 113 13.98 -22.70 30.67
N ASP A 114 13.92 -24.01 30.46
CA ASP A 114 12.68 -24.75 30.35
C ASP A 114 11.86 -24.61 31.65
N PRO A 115 10.64 -24.06 31.60
CA PRO A 115 9.84 -23.84 32.80
C PRO A 115 9.34 -25.14 33.45
N PHE A 116 9.27 -26.25 32.70
CA PHE A 116 8.78 -27.55 33.19
C PHE A 116 9.93 -28.45 33.65
N THR A 117 11.04 -28.52 32.91
CA THR A 117 12.16 -29.41 33.21
C THR A 117 13.31 -28.73 33.96
N GLN A 118 13.36 -27.39 33.95
CA GLN A 118 14.48 -26.58 34.44
C GLN A 118 15.81 -26.77 33.67
N GLU A 119 15.75 -27.35 32.48
CA GLU A 119 16.90 -27.49 31.59
C GLU A 119 17.28 -26.13 30.97
N GLU A 120 18.57 -25.84 30.89
CA GLU A 120 19.06 -24.62 30.22
C GLU A 120 19.26 -24.88 28.73
N TYR A 121 18.62 -24.07 27.90
CA TYR A 121 18.82 -24.07 26.45
C TYR A 121 19.66 -22.87 26.01
N THR A 122 20.42 -23.09 24.95
CA THR A 122 21.23 -22.07 24.28
C THR A 122 20.94 -22.11 22.79
N LEU A 123 20.76 -20.94 22.19
CA LEU A 123 20.65 -20.73 20.75
C LEU A 123 21.70 -19.70 20.32
N THR A 124 22.48 -20.03 19.31
CA THR A 124 23.52 -19.16 18.74
C THR A 124 23.02 -18.43 17.50
N TYR A 125 23.67 -17.31 17.17
CA TYR A 125 23.35 -16.48 16.02
C TYR A 125 24.57 -16.37 15.09
N GLU A 126 24.32 -16.34 13.78
CA GLU A 126 25.30 -16.07 12.74
C GLU A 126 24.73 -15.03 11.78
N ASN A 127 25.50 -13.96 11.50
CA ASN A 127 25.08 -12.83 10.66
C ASN A 127 23.73 -12.19 11.08
N GLY A 128 23.42 -12.20 12.38
CA GLY A 128 22.17 -11.63 12.92
C GLY A 128 20.97 -12.58 12.87
N TYR A 129 21.12 -13.79 12.34
CA TYR A 129 20.07 -14.80 12.26
C TYR A 129 20.30 -15.95 13.26
N PRO A 130 19.24 -16.54 13.83
CA PRO A 130 19.35 -17.78 14.59
C PRO A 130 20.03 -18.89 13.76
N TYR A 131 21.00 -19.58 14.34
CA TYR A 131 21.83 -20.56 13.63
C TYR A 131 21.79 -21.95 14.24
N ASP A 132 22.15 -22.12 15.52
CA ASP A 132 22.25 -23.46 16.10
C ASP A 132 21.85 -23.48 17.58
N GLY A 133 20.95 -24.41 17.92
CA GLY A 133 20.50 -24.69 19.28
C GLY A 133 19.00 -24.59 19.48
N THR A 134 18.60 -24.49 20.74
CA THR A 134 17.19 -24.45 21.17
C THR A 134 16.98 -23.22 22.02
N MET A 135 15.77 -22.64 21.96
CA MET A 135 15.33 -21.75 23.03
C MET A 135 13.85 -21.87 23.31
N VAL A 136 13.46 -21.38 24.49
CA VAL A 136 12.08 -21.26 24.93
C VAL A 136 11.80 -19.82 25.35
N GLN A 137 10.62 -19.32 25.03
CA GLN A 137 10.13 -18.04 25.51
C GLN A 137 8.65 -18.11 25.88
N LEU A 138 8.23 -17.33 26.87
CA LEU A 138 6.81 -17.15 27.15
C LEU A 138 6.21 -16.20 26.10
N TYR A 139 5.21 -16.69 25.36
CA TYR A 139 4.39 -15.94 24.43
C TYR A 139 2.92 -16.09 24.80
N LYS A 140 2.30 -15.00 25.27
CA LYS A 140 0.93 -15.01 25.83
C LYS A 140 0.80 -16.08 26.93
N ASN A 141 -0.13 -17.03 26.80
CA ASN A 141 -0.30 -18.13 27.74
C ASN A 141 0.35 -19.45 27.26
N SER A 142 1.37 -19.35 26.40
CA SER A 142 2.08 -20.50 25.85
C SER A 142 3.59 -20.33 25.95
N TYR A 143 4.31 -21.41 26.20
CA TYR A 143 5.76 -21.44 26.02
C TYR A 143 6.07 -21.86 24.59
N PHE A 144 6.75 -20.98 23.87
CA PHE A 144 7.16 -21.20 22.49
C PHE A 144 8.60 -21.67 22.44
N TYR A 145 8.80 -22.86 21.90
CA TYR A 145 10.08 -23.49 21.67
C TYR A 145 10.39 -23.48 20.19
N TYR A 146 11.65 -23.26 19.86
CA TYR A 146 12.15 -23.52 18.52
C TYR A 146 13.53 -24.14 18.57
N VAL A 147 13.73 -25.09 17.67
CA VAL A 147 14.95 -25.91 17.57
C VAL A 147 15.54 -25.69 16.20
N ILE A 148 16.81 -25.30 16.14
CA ILE A 148 17.52 -24.95 14.91
C ILE A 148 18.84 -25.70 14.88
N ASN A 149 19.22 -26.20 13.71
CA ASN A 149 20.49 -26.85 13.47
C ASN A 149 21.11 -26.28 12.18
N GLU A 150 22.27 -25.64 12.30
CA GLU A 150 23.01 -25.01 11.18
C GLU A 150 22.14 -24.13 10.25
N GLY A 151 21.25 -23.32 10.82
CA GLY A 151 20.35 -22.40 10.10
C GLY A 151 19.04 -23.03 9.61
N VAL A 152 18.87 -24.34 9.78
CA VAL A 152 17.64 -25.06 9.45
C VAL A 152 16.77 -25.17 10.69
N TYR A 153 15.56 -24.63 10.63
CA TYR A 153 14.53 -24.79 11.64
C TYR A 153 14.07 -26.24 11.62
N LEU A 154 14.18 -26.97 12.74
CA LEU A 154 13.71 -28.35 12.81
C LEU A 154 12.27 -28.43 13.29
N SER A 155 11.92 -27.61 14.29
CA SER A 155 10.56 -27.58 14.83
C SER A 155 10.22 -26.28 15.55
N TYR A 156 8.92 -25.98 15.55
CA TYR A 156 8.26 -24.97 16.37
C TYR A 156 7.25 -25.66 17.28
N ILE A 157 7.33 -25.40 18.59
CA ILE A 157 6.45 -26.05 19.57
C ILE A 157 5.88 -25.00 20.50
N TYR A 158 4.57 -24.79 20.44
CA TYR A 158 3.87 -24.07 21.50
C TYR A 158 3.39 -25.09 22.52
N VAL A 159 3.63 -24.83 23.79
CA VAL A 159 3.22 -25.69 24.91
C VAL A 159 2.33 -24.86 25.83
N ASN A 160 1.18 -25.40 26.23
CA ASN A 160 0.32 -24.71 27.18
C ASN A 160 1.10 -24.43 28.48
N LYS A 161 1.12 -23.17 28.93
CA LYS A 161 1.81 -22.76 30.16
C LYS A 161 1.39 -23.58 31.38
N ASP A 162 0.12 -23.98 31.42
CA ASP A 162 -0.48 -24.68 32.56
C ASP A 162 -0.42 -26.22 32.41
N ASN A 163 -0.07 -26.74 31.23
CA ASN A 163 -0.01 -28.19 30.99
C ASN A 163 1.02 -28.58 29.90
N ALA A 164 2.14 -29.15 30.33
CA ALA A 164 3.23 -29.57 29.45
C ALA A 164 2.86 -30.66 28.42
N ASN A 165 1.73 -31.36 28.59
CA ASN A 165 1.28 -32.37 27.63
C ASN A 165 0.51 -31.77 26.45
N GLU A 166 -0.08 -30.59 26.62
CA GLU A 166 -0.88 -29.93 25.59
C GLU A 166 0.03 -29.07 24.72
N LYS A 167 0.11 -29.40 23.43
CA LYS A 167 1.13 -28.86 22.52
C LYS A 167 0.56 -28.57 21.15
N TYR A 168 1.17 -27.60 20.49
CA TYR A 168 0.97 -27.31 19.07
C TYR A 168 2.33 -27.29 18.39
N LEU A 169 2.56 -28.24 17.48
CA LEU A 169 3.85 -28.58 16.91
C LEU A 169 3.83 -28.34 15.39
N PHE A 170 4.92 -27.77 14.88
CA PHE A 170 5.26 -27.75 13.47
C PHE A 170 6.64 -28.36 13.26
N THR A 171 6.78 -29.09 12.16
CA THR A 171 8.05 -29.66 11.70
C THR A 171 8.38 -29.11 10.32
N PHE A 172 9.65 -28.93 10.02
CA PHE A 172 10.13 -28.33 8.78
C PHE A 172 11.08 -29.26 8.02
N ASP A 173 11.25 -29.02 6.73
CA ASP A 173 12.28 -29.62 5.90
C ASP A 173 13.59 -28.80 5.88
N ASP A 174 14.58 -29.28 5.13
CA ASP A 174 15.91 -28.66 5.00
C ASP A 174 15.88 -27.25 4.36
N ASP A 175 14.79 -26.93 3.65
CA ASP A 175 14.57 -25.62 3.01
C ASP A 175 13.71 -24.69 3.90
N ASN A 176 13.47 -25.06 5.16
CA ASN A 176 12.63 -24.34 6.13
C ASN A 176 11.14 -24.24 5.75
N ASN A 177 10.63 -25.14 4.88
CA ASN A 177 9.20 -25.25 4.64
C ASN A 177 8.55 -26.16 5.68
N ILE A 178 7.35 -25.79 6.13
CA ILE A 178 6.54 -26.65 7.01
C ILE A 178 6.19 -27.92 6.23
N ILE A 179 6.34 -29.08 6.88
CA ILE A 179 5.97 -30.40 6.34
C ILE A 179 4.90 -31.12 7.17
N ASP A 180 4.81 -30.81 8.47
CA ASP A 180 3.87 -31.44 9.40
C ASP A 180 3.43 -30.44 10.48
N GLU A 181 2.16 -30.54 10.84
CA GLU A 181 1.51 -29.78 11.91
C GLU A 181 0.72 -30.75 12.80
N GLN A 182 0.82 -30.61 14.12
CA GLN A 182 0.07 -31.43 15.08
C GLN A 182 -0.42 -30.62 16.27
N PHE A 183 -1.69 -30.81 16.64
CA PHE A 183 -2.24 -30.35 17.91
C PHE A 183 -2.51 -31.54 18.84
N ILE A 184 -1.85 -31.52 19.99
CA ILE A 184 -1.88 -32.55 21.02
C ILE A 184 -2.66 -32.01 22.21
N ASN A 185 -3.71 -32.72 22.61
CA ASN A 185 -4.58 -32.30 23.71
C ASN A 185 -3.94 -32.49 25.09
N ALA A 186 -4.60 -32.02 26.15
CA ALA A 186 -4.17 -32.20 27.53
C ALA A 186 -3.95 -33.66 27.99
N ALA A 187 -4.53 -34.65 27.30
CA ALA A 187 -4.33 -36.08 27.56
C ALA A 187 -3.08 -36.65 26.85
N GLY A 188 -2.40 -35.84 26.03
CA GLY A 188 -1.24 -36.26 25.24
C GLY A 188 -1.63 -36.96 23.93
N GLU A 189 -2.87 -36.82 23.47
CA GLU A 189 -3.36 -37.42 22.23
C GLU A 189 -3.34 -36.39 21.10
N THR A 190 -2.76 -36.75 19.95
CA THR A 190 -2.89 -35.94 18.73
C THR A 190 -4.34 -35.96 18.26
N ILE A 191 -5.01 -34.82 18.30
CA ILE A 191 -6.42 -34.68 17.90
C ILE A 191 -6.59 -33.98 16.55
N PHE A 192 -5.61 -33.21 16.13
CA PHE A 192 -5.52 -32.65 14.77
C PHE A 192 -4.10 -32.81 14.25
N SER A 193 -3.98 -33.13 12.97
CA SER A 193 -2.71 -33.17 12.27
C SER A 193 -2.88 -32.83 10.81
N ALA A 194 -1.92 -32.14 10.22
CA ALA A 194 -1.89 -31.79 8.81
C ALA A 194 -0.49 -31.97 8.22
N THR A 195 -0.45 -32.32 6.94
CA THR A 195 0.78 -32.48 6.16
C THR A 195 0.85 -31.41 5.09
N TYR A 196 2.06 -31.00 4.75
CA TYR A 196 2.33 -29.88 3.86
C TYR A 196 3.27 -30.28 2.72
N GLU A 197 3.16 -29.61 1.58
CA GLU A 197 4.06 -29.74 0.43
C GLU A 197 4.31 -28.34 -0.15
N GLY A 198 5.58 -27.94 -0.26
CA GLY A 198 5.96 -26.58 -0.68
C GLY A 198 5.40 -25.47 0.23
N GLY A 199 5.22 -25.76 1.52
CA GLY A 199 4.64 -24.82 2.50
C GLY A 199 3.11 -24.68 2.45
N ALA A 200 2.41 -25.40 1.56
CA ALA A 200 0.95 -25.44 1.49
C ALA A 200 0.37 -26.70 2.13
N VAL A 201 -0.75 -26.60 2.84
CA VAL A 201 -1.43 -27.74 3.46
C VAL A 201 -1.94 -28.69 2.38
N GLN A 202 -1.56 -29.96 2.42
CA GLN A 202 -2.03 -30.98 1.47
C GLN A 202 -3.16 -31.83 2.04
N ASN A 203 -2.93 -32.46 3.19
CA ASN A 203 -3.87 -33.42 3.77
C ASN A 203 -3.94 -33.30 5.28
N GLY A 204 -5.14 -33.48 5.84
CA GLY A 204 -5.36 -33.51 7.29
C GLY A 204 -6.17 -32.32 7.78
N THR A 205 -6.05 -31.98 9.06
CA THR A 205 -6.76 -30.84 9.68
C THR A 205 -5.76 -29.89 10.32
N SER A 206 -5.64 -28.69 9.77
CA SER A 206 -4.85 -27.60 10.33
C SER A 206 -5.69 -26.77 11.30
N ILE A 207 -5.04 -26.06 12.22
CA ILE A 207 -5.72 -25.24 13.21
C ILE A 207 -5.22 -23.79 13.24
N ILE A 208 -6.10 -22.90 13.68
CA ILE A 208 -5.73 -21.56 14.15
C ILE A 208 -5.89 -21.57 15.67
N LEU A 209 -4.81 -21.33 16.40
CA LEU A 209 -4.79 -21.40 17.86
C LEU A 209 -4.98 -20.02 18.50
N ASP A 210 -5.84 -19.93 19.52
CA ASP A 210 -5.82 -18.84 20.48
C ASP A 210 -4.74 -19.12 21.52
N TYR A 211 -3.61 -18.41 21.44
CA TYR A 211 -2.49 -18.57 22.37
C TYR A 211 -2.77 -18.05 23.80
N ASP A 212 -3.85 -17.28 24.01
CA ASP A 212 -4.25 -16.81 25.35
C ASP A 212 -5.01 -17.92 26.09
N THR A 213 -5.92 -18.63 25.41
CA THR A 213 -6.70 -19.73 26.01
C THR A 213 -6.14 -21.12 25.71
N PHE A 214 -5.15 -21.21 24.81
CA PHE A 214 -4.58 -22.43 24.25
C PHE A 214 -5.63 -23.36 23.61
N ARG A 215 -6.60 -22.78 22.89
CA ARG A 215 -7.71 -23.52 22.26
C ARG A 215 -7.80 -23.20 20.77
N PRO A 216 -8.21 -24.16 19.92
CA PRO A 216 -8.48 -23.87 18.51
C PRO A 216 -9.60 -22.82 18.36
N LEU A 217 -9.31 -21.73 17.64
CA LEU A 217 -10.29 -20.76 17.14
C LEU A 217 -10.94 -21.25 15.85
N ALA A 218 -10.15 -21.96 15.03
CA ALA A 218 -10.63 -22.60 13.82
C ALA A 218 -9.90 -23.92 13.58
N THR A 219 -10.58 -24.86 12.93
CA THR A 219 -9.98 -26.05 12.32
C THR A 219 -10.36 -26.11 10.85
N ASN A 220 -9.43 -26.51 9.99
CA ASN A 220 -9.59 -26.55 8.54
C ASN A 220 -9.10 -27.89 8.00
N THR A 221 -9.98 -28.67 7.38
CA THR A 221 -9.68 -30.00 6.85
C THR A 221 -9.41 -29.95 5.35
N TYR A 222 -8.26 -30.48 4.94
CA TYR A 222 -7.78 -30.51 3.57
C TYR A 222 -7.69 -31.93 3.03
N VAL A 223 -8.01 -32.08 1.75
CA VAL A 223 -7.79 -33.29 0.94
C VAL A 223 -7.18 -32.86 -0.38
N ASP A 224 -5.99 -33.34 -0.70
CA ASP A 224 -5.23 -33.00 -1.91
C ASP A 224 -5.14 -31.48 -2.16
N GLY A 225 -4.82 -30.70 -1.11
CA GLY A 225 -4.65 -29.26 -1.17
C GLY A 225 -5.95 -28.44 -1.12
N VAL A 226 -7.12 -29.09 -1.18
CA VAL A 226 -8.43 -28.41 -1.20
C VAL A 226 -9.05 -28.42 0.19
N ASN A 227 -9.46 -27.25 0.68
CA ASN A 227 -10.23 -27.14 1.94
C ASN A 227 -11.65 -27.71 1.74
N THR A 228 -11.97 -28.79 2.44
CA THR A 228 -13.26 -29.47 2.36
C THR A 228 -14.16 -29.21 3.56
N ALA A 229 -13.61 -28.75 4.69
CA ALA A 229 -14.39 -28.37 5.85
C ALA A 229 -13.65 -27.37 6.75
N SER A 230 -14.40 -26.46 7.36
CA SER A 230 -13.91 -25.57 8.41
C SER A 230 -14.84 -25.60 9.61
N THR A 231 -14.30 -25.56 10.82
CA THR A 231 -15.09 -25.32 12.05
C THR A 231 -14.49 -24.16 12.80
N TYR A 232 -15.32 -23.17 13.13
CA TYR A 232 -14.93 -22.02 13.95
C TYR A 232 -15.58 -22.12 15.32
N TYR A 233 -14.88 -21.65 16.34
CA TYR A 233 -15.28 -21.79 17.74
C TYR A 233 -15.48 -20.42 18.40
N PHE A 234 -16.37 -20.38 19.40
CA PHE A 234 -16.45 -19.29 20.35
C PHE A 234 -15.25 -19.32 21.30
N LYS A 235 -14.94 -18.21 21.99
CA LYS A 235 -13.92 -18.22 23.06
C LYS A 235 -14.24 -19.21 24.19
N SER A 236 -15.50 -19.59 24.36
CA SER A 236 -15.92 -20.65 25.29
C SER A 236 -15.44 -22.06 24.86
N GLY A 237 -15.09 -22.24 23.59
CA GLY A 237 -14.74 -23.52 22.96
C GLY A 237 -15.93 -24.23 22.31
N GLU A 238 -17.15 -23.70 22.44
CA GLU A 238 -18.32 -24.22 21.74
C GLU A 238 -18.25 -23.88 20.25
N VAL A 239 -18.86 -24.71 19.41
CA VAL A 239 -18.84 -24.48 17.96
C VAL A 239 -19.68 -23.25 17.62
N LYS A 240 -19.09 -22.32 16.87
CA LYS A 240 -19.70 -21.10 16.35
C LYS A 240 -20.35 -21.36 15.00
N TYR A 241 -19.60 -21.89 14.05
CA TYR A 241 -20.14 -22.35 12.77
C TYR A 241 -19.26 -23.42 12.13
N LYS A 242 -19.87 -24.21 11.24
CA LYS A 242 -19.20 -25.23 10.44
C LYS A 242 -19.49 -25.00 8.98
N THR A 243 -18.45 -24.99 8.16
CA THR A 243 -18.54 -24.97 6.71
C THR A 243 -18.10 -26.32 6.17
N THR A 244 -18.83 -26.86 5.20
CA THR A 244 -18.45 -28.03 4.42
C THR A 244 -18.49 -27.63 2.95
N ALA A 245 -17.40 -27.89 2.23
CA ALA A 245 -17.26 -27.58 0.81
C ALA A 245 -17.06 -28.85 -0.02
N THR A 246 -17.68 -28.87 -1.18
CA THR A 246 -17.43 -29.80 -2.28
C THR A 246 -16.96 -28.99 -3.48
N SER A 247 -16.55 -29.64 -4.57
CA SER A 247 -16.14 -28.93 -5.79
C SER A 247 -17.25 -28.07 -6.43
N THR A 248 -18.51 -28.24 -6.04
CA THR A 248 -19.66 -27.53 -6.65
C THR A 248 -20.58 -26.85 -5.66
N GLN A 249 -20.35 -26.99 -4.36
CA GLN A 249 -21.27 -26.48 -3.35
C GLN A 249 -20.58 -26.28 -2.00
N THR A 250 -20.97 -25.22 -1.31
CA THR A 250 -20.65 -24.97 0.10
C THR A 250 -21.92 -24.99 0.95
N THR A 251 -21.79 -25.42 2.20
CA THR A 251 -22.84 -25.35 3.21
C THR A 251 -22.23 -24.90 4.53
N THR A 252 -22.76 -23.82 5.10
CA THR A 252 -22.38 -23.32 6.41
C THR A 252 -23.54 -23.43 7.39
N VAL A 253 -23.30 -23.99 8.58
CA VAL A 253 -24.28 -24.10 9.66
C VAL A 253 -23.78 -23.29 10.85
N PHE A 254 -24.59 -22.35 11.33
CA PHE A 254 -24.29 -21.45 12.44
C PHE A 254 -25.01 -21.92 13.71
N TYR A 255 -24.34 -21.78 14.85
CA TYR A 255 -24.83 -22.22 16.15
C TYR A 255 -24.78 -21.08 17.17
N ASP A 256 -25.68 -21.10 18.15
CA ASP A 256 -25.51 -20.31 19.38
C ASP A 256 -24.54 -21.01 20.34
N GLU A 257 -24.11 -20.32 21.42
CA GLU A 257 -23.22 -20.89 22.45
C GLU A 257 -23.81 -22.10 23.20
N LYS A 258 -25.09 -22.44 22.99
CA LYS A 258 -25.72 -23.64 23.55
C LYS A 258 -25.77 -24.80 22.54
N GLY A 259 -25.15 -24.62 21.37
CA GLY A 259 -25.10 -25.59 20.29
C GLY A 259 -26.39 -25.69 19.47
N LYS A 260 -27.35 -24.76 19.62
CA LYS A 260 -28.57 -24.75 18.81
C LYS A 260 -28.29 -24.07 17.47
N THR A 261 -28.73 -24.70 16.37
CA THR A 261 -28.66 -24.09 15.04
C THR A 261 -29.48 -22.79 14.97
N ILE A 262 -28.83 -21.72 14.55
CA ILE A 262 -29.43 -20.37 14.36
C ILE A 262 -29.45 -19.93 12.89
N GLY A 263 -28.69 -20.60 12.02
CA GLY A 263 -28.68 -20.32 10.59
C GLY A 263 -28.08 -21.48 9.79
N THR A 264 -28.53 -21.61 8.55
CA THR A 264 -27.94 -22.52 7.56
C THR A 264 -27.85 -21.76 6.25
N TYR A 265 -26.66 -21.67 5.69
CA TYR A 265 -26.36 -21.05 4.41
C TYR A 265 -25.87 -22.11 3.42
N LYS A 266 -26.29 -22.01 2.17
CA LYS A 266 -25.84 -22.86 1.07
C LYS A 266 -25.58 -22.01 -0.16
N ALA A 267 -24.55 -22.33 -0.90
CA ALA A 267 -24.29 -21.74 -2.21
C ALA A 267 -23.67 -22.79 -3.14
N ASP A 268 -24.04 -22.73 -4.41
CA ASP A 268 -23.35 -23.45 -5.46
C ASP A 268 -22.03 -22.72 -5.76
N LEU A 269 -20.99 -23.46 -6.10
CA LEU A 269 -19.69 -22.92 -6.47
C LEU A 269 -19.52 -23.03 -7.99
N ASP A 270 -19.16 -21.92 -8.63
CA ASP A 270 -18.79 -21.93 -10.04
C ASP A 270 -17.37 -22.49 -10.25
N THR A 271 -16.90 -22.50 -11.51
CA THR A 271 -15.57 -23.03 -11.85
C THR A 271 -14.40 -22.28 -11.22
N TYR A 272 -14.63 -21.06 -10.73
CA TYR A 272 -13.64 -20.23 -10.04
C TYR A 272 -13.80 -20.30 -8.51
N GLY A 273 -14.72 -21.12 -8.00
CA GLY A 273 -15.03 -21.20 -6.57
C GLY A 273 -15.89 -20.05 -6.06
N SER A 274 -16.50 -19.24 -6.94
CA SER A 274 -17.38 -18.15 -6.54
C SER A 274 -18.77 -18.67 -6.21
N GLU A 275 -19.37 -18.11 -5.16
CA GLU A 275 -20.69 -18.50 -4.69
C GLU A 275 -21.81 -17.97 -5.61
N THR A 276 -22.71 -18.86 -6.00
CA THR A 276 -23.92 -18.59 -6.78
C THR A 276 -25.12 -19.33 -6.16
N ASN A 277 -26.34 -18.97 -6.58
CA ASN A 277 -27.58 -19.63 -6.10
C ASN A 277 -27.69 -19.71 -4.57
N GLN A 278 -27.26 -18.65 -3.88
CA GLN A 278 -27.29 -18.55 -2.42
C GLN A 278 -28.69 -18.82 -1.86
N GLU A 279 -28.76 -19.60 -0.78
CA GLU A 279 -29.99 -19.95 -0.09
C GLU A 279 -29.77 -20.03 1.43
N GLY A 280 -30.67 -19.42 2.20
CA GLY A 280 -30.69 -19.53 3.65
C GLY A 280 -30.07 -18.34 4.38
N ILE A 281 -29.53 -18.57 5.58
CA ILE A 281 -29.11 -17.53 6.52
C ILE A 281 -27.59 -17.58 6.71
N TYR A 282 -26.93 -16.48 6.40
CA TYR A 282 -25.52 -16.24 6.63
C TYR A 282 -25.33 -15.24 7.77
N LEU A 283 -24.50 -15.56 8.77
CA LEU A 283 -24.12 -14.64 9.85
C LEU A 283 -22.67 -14.19 9.66
N PHE A 284 -22.45 -12.88 9.71
CA PHE A 284 -21.12 -12.30 9.58
C PHE A 284 -20.56 -11.91 10.96
N TYR A 285 -19.35 -12.40 11.27
CA TYR A 285 -18.62 -12.10 12.49
C TYR A 285 -17.38 -11.28 12.11
N ASN A 286 -17.12 -10.19 12.84
CA ASN A 286 -15.90 -9.42 12.64
C ASN A 286 -14.83 -9.88 13.63
N GLU A 287 -13.84 -10.61 13.13
CA GLU A 287 -12.79 -11.24 13.96
C GLU A 287 -11.76 -10.23 14.49
N TYR A 288 -11.74 -9.01 13.95
CA TYR A 288 -10.78 -7.96 14.31
C TYR A 288 -11.29 -7.02 15.42
N THR A 289 -12.47 -7.27 15.98
CA THR A 289 -13.03 -6.44 17.07
C THR A 289 -12.71 -7.02 18.44
N GLU A 290 -12.96 -6.24 19.50
CA GLU A 290 -12.92 -6.74 20.88
C GLU A 290 -13.99 -7.81 21.17
N THR A 291 -14.98 -7.95 20.28
CA THR A 291 -16.19 -8.80 20.44
C THR A 291 -16.37 -9.81 19.29
N PRO A 292 -15.36 -10.64 18.94
CA PRO A 292 -15.37 -11.52 17.75
C PRO A 292 -16.37 -12.67 17.81
N ASP A 293 -17.02 -12.86 18.95
CA ASP A 293 -18.06 -13.86 19.19
C ASP A 293 -19.48 -13.32 18.94
N THR A 294 -19.61 -12.04 18.60
CA THR A 294 -20.89 -11.40 18.29
C THR A 294 -21.03 -11.20 16.78
N PRO A 295 -22.10 -11.69 16.14
CA PRO A 295 -22.32 -11.38 14.74
C PRO A 295 -22.67 -9.90 14.59
N THR A 296 -22.05 -9.25 13.62
CA THR A 296 -22.31 -7.83 13.30
C THR A 296 -23.52 -7.72 12.37
N SER A 297 -23.75 -8.73 11.51
CA SER A 297 -24.91 -8.78 10.63
C SER A 297 -25.37 -10.20 10.31
N GLN A 298 -26.60 -10.29 9.79
CA GLN A 298 -27.22 -11.50 9.27
C GLN A 298 -27.86 -11.21 7.91
N SER A 299 -27.52 -12.01 6.89
CA SER A 299 -28.12 -11.96 5.56
C SER A 299 -29.00 -13.18 5.31
N GLU A 300 -30.16 -13.00 4.68
CA GLU A 300 -31.05 -14.05 4.21
C GLU A 300 -31.13 -14.02 2.69
N TYR A 301 -30.84 -15.16 2.05
CA TYR A 301 -30.86 -15.35 0.61
C TYR A 301 -31.96 -16.32 0.18
N LYS A 302 -32.58 -16.04 -0.97
CA LYS A 302 -33.52 -16.94 -1.63
C LYS A 302 -33.25 -16.97 -3.12
N LYS A 303 -32.95 -18.16 -3.65
CA LYS A 303 -32.67 -18.38 -5.09
C LYS A 303 -31.62 -17.42 -5.66
N GLY A 304 -30.54 -17.17 -4.90
CA GLY A 304 -29.44 -16.29 -5.31
C GLY A 304 -29.63 -14.80 -4.98
N SER A 305 -30.84 -14.33 -4.67
CA SER A 305 -31.06 -12.92 -4.33
C SER A 305 -31.06 -12.69 -2.81
N LEU A 306 -30.43 -11.61 -2.36
CA LEU A 306 -30.53 -11.12 -0.98
C LEU A 306 -31.96 -10.61 -0.74
N VAL A 307 -32.68 -11.16 0.24
CA VAL A 307 -34.06 -10.75 0.55
C VAL A 307 -34.17 -9.99 1.86
N LYS A 308 -33.20 -10.16 2.77
CA LYS A 308 -33.21 -9.51 4.08
C LYS A 308 -31.79 -9.38 4.62
N GLU A 309 -31.48 -8.23 5.21
CA GLU A 309 -30.24 -7.99 5.96
C GLU A 309 -30.60 -7.45 7.33
N THR A 310 -30.00 -7.97 8.40
CA THR A 310 -30.17 -7.49 9.76
C THR A 310 -28.81 -7.06 10.30
N ILE A 311 -28.71 -5.82 10.77
CA ILE A 311 -27.54 -5.31 11.49
C ILE A 311 -27.84 -5.37 12.98
N PHE A 312 -26.92 -5.90 13.79
CA PHE A 312 -27.11 -6.02 15.24
C PHE A 312 -26.46 -4.87 16.00
N TYR A 313 -26.89 -4.67 17.25
CA TYR A 313 -26.16 -3.82 18.20
C TYR A 313 -24.88 -4.52 18.69
N ASP A 314 -23.87 -3.71 19.00
CA ASP A 314 -22.69 -4.17 19.73
C ASP A 314 -23.04 -4.60 21.17
N GLN A 315 -22.07 -5.24 21.85
CA GLN A 315 -22.22 -5.64 23.25
C GLN A 315 -22.59 -4.45 24.15
N PRO A 316 -23.42 -4.65 25.20
CA PRO A 316 -23.86 -5.93 25.78
C PRO A 316 -25.16 -6.52 25.20
N THR A 317 -25.75 -5.91 24.16
CA THR A 317 -27.05 -6.32 23.58
C THR A 317 -26.89 -7.12 22.29
N ALA A 318 -25.95 -8.05 22.27
CA ALA A 318 -25.69 -8.91 21.12
C ALA A 318 -26.97 -9.65 20.66
N PHE A 319 -27.11 -9.83 19.35
CA PHE A 319 -28.29 -10.41 18.68
C PHE A 319 -29.59 -9.59 18.75
N VAL A 320 -29.60 -8.40 19.36
CA VAL A 320 -30.72 -7.46 19.21
C VAL A 320 -30.53 -6.70 17.88
N PRO A 321 -31.48 -6.77 16.94
CA PRO A 321 -31.41 -5.98 15.71
C PRO A 321 -31.28 -4.49 16.02
N LYS A 322 -30.34 -3.79 15.40
CA LYS A 322 -30.31 -2.31 15.29
C LYS A 322 -31.20 -1.88 14.14
N SER A 323 -31.07 -2.57 13.00
CA SER A 323 -31.92 -2.36 11.83
C SER A 323 -32.11 -3.64 11.03
N THR A 324 -33.21 -3.74 10.29
CA THR A 324 -33.51 -4.82 9.35
C THR A 324 -33.94 -4.24 8.01
N LYS A 325 -33.17 -4.50 6.97
CA LYS A 325 -33.45 -4.11 5.59
C LYS A 325 -34.11 -5.26 4.85
N PHE A 326 -35.07 -4.94 3.99
CA PHE A 326 -35.83 -5.90 3.18
C PHE A 326 -35.67 -5.54 1.71
N TYR A 327 -35.40 -6.54 0.88
CA TYR A 327 -35.07 -6.35 -0.53
C TYR A 327 -36.01 -7.15 -1.44
N LYS A 328 -36.21 -6.63 -2.65
CA LYS A 328 -36.97 -7.24 -3.73
C LYS A 328 -36.10 -7.35 -4.98
N GLY A 329 -36.08 -8.53 -5.61
CA GLY A 329 -35.16 -8.80 -6.71
C GLY A 329 -33.70 -8.74 -6.23
N ASP A 330 -32.78 -8.37 -7.11
CA ASP A 330 -31.36 -8.51 -6.80
C ASP A 330 -30.84 -7.48 -5.78
N TYR A 331 -31.35 -6.23 -5.78
CA TYR A 331 -30.89 -5.19 -4.83
C TYR A 331 -31.90 -4.06 -4.51
N TYR A 332 -33.19 -4.17 -4.87
CA TYR A 332 -34.13 -3.05 -4.65
C TYR A 332 -34.63 -3.05 -3.20
N LEU A 333 -34.23 -2.05 -2.42
CA LEU A 333 -34.63 -1.90 -1.02
C LEU A 333 -36.11 -1.53 -0.92
N GLU A 334 -36.93 -2.34 -0.24
CA GLU A 334 -38.35 -2.05 -0.03
C GLU A 334 -38.57 -1.23 1.25
N LYS A 335 -37.91 -1.64 2.34
CA LYS A 335 -38.01 -0.95 3.63
C LYS A 335 -36.84 -1.25 4.56
N ILE A 336 -36.70 -0.40 5.58
CA ILE A 336 -35.83 -0.59 6.74
C ILE A 336 -36.69 -0.51 8.00
N GLU A 337 -36.57 -1.49 8.89
CA GLU A 337 -37.14 -1.46 10.24
C GLU A 337 -36.03 -1.18 11.25
N TYR A 338 -36.27 -0.27 12.18
CA TYR A 338 -35.35 0.09 13.24
C TYR A 338 -35.89 -0.35 14.59
N PHE A 339 -34.98 -0.69 15.51
CA PHE A 339 -35.33 -1.22 16.82
C PHE A 339 -34.55 -0.48 17.91
N ASN A 340 -35.06 -0.52 19.13
CA ASN A 340 -34.36 -0.07 20.33
C ASN A 340 -33.47 -1.21 20.86
N THR A 341 -32.57 -0.90 21.80
CA THR A 341 -31.68 -1.88 22.43
C THR A 341 -32.42 -2.95 23.26
N ASP A 342 -33.69 -2.74 23.59
CA ASP A 342 -34.57 -3.74 24.22
C ASP A 342 -35.32 -4.64 23.20
N GLY A 343 -35.08 -4.44 21.90
CA GLY A 343 -35.71 -5.16 20.80
C GLY A 343 -37.09 -4.64 20.39
N SER A 344 -37.63 -3.60 21.04
CA SER A 344 -38.89 -2.98 20.63
C SER A 344 -38.72 -2.18 19.32
N LYS A 345 -39.75 -2.17 18.48
CA LYS A 345 -39.72 -1.42 17.20
C LYS A 345 -39.62 0.08 17.47
N LYS A 346 -38.58 0.72 16.96
CA LYS A 346 -38.27 2.15 17.05
C LYS A 346 -38.95 2.95 15.93
N GLY A 347 -38.95 2.41 14.72
CA GLY A 347 -39.56 3.02 13.54
C GLY A 347 -39.30 2.22 12.26
N GLU A 348 -39.72 2.76 11.12
CA GLU A 348 -39.45 2.17 9.81
C GLU A 348 -39.37 3.25 8.73
N LEU A 349 -38.71 2.92 7.62
CA LEU A 349 -38.67 3.71 6.39
C LEU A 349 -39.05 2.82 5.20
N ILE A 350 -39.99 3.27 4.38
CA ILE A 350 -40.46 2.60 3.16
C ILE A 350 -39.92 3.35 1.95
N TYR A 351 -39.47 2.61 0.94
CA TYR A 351 -38.93 3.13 -0.32
C TYR A 351 -39.93 2.93 -1.48
N ASN A 352 -39.75 3.70 -2.55
CA ASN A 352 -40.45 3.49 -3.81
C ASN A 352 -39.96 2.22 -4.52
N GLU A 353 -40.65 1.84 -5.61
CA GLU A 353 -40.27 0.69 -6.45
C GLU A 353 -38.86 0.79 -7.07
N ASP A 354 -38.29 2.01 -7.13
CA ASP A 354 -36.92 2.24 -7.60
C ASP A 354 -35.85 1.76 -6.61
N GLY A 355 -36.21 1.46 -5.36
CA GLY A 355 -35.29 0.97 -4.32
C GLY A 355 -34.35 2.03 -3.72
N TYR A 356 -34.45 3.30 -4.14
CA TYR A 356 -33.54 4.37 -3.71
C TYR A 356 -34.26 5.59 -3.14
N THR A 357 -35.50 5.87 -3.57
CA THR A 357 -36.24 7.05 -3.14
C THR A 357 -37.07 6.76 -1.89
N PRO A 358 -36.79 7.40 -0.74
CA PRO A 358 -37.61 7.24 0.47
C PRO A 358 -39.03 7.77 0.23
N GLN A 359 -40.04 6.99 0.59
CA GLN A 359 -41.45 7.33 0.39
C GLN A 359 -42.12 7.80 1.69
N ASN A 360 -42.08 6.97 2.73
CA ASN A 360 -42.79 7.22 4.00
C ASN A 360 -42.02 6.62 5.18
N GLY A 361 -41.91 7.37 6.28
CA GLY A 361 -41.34 6.86 7.53
C GLY A 361 -40.15 7.67 8.03
N VAL A 362 -39.32 7.06 8.89
CA VAL A 362 -38.21 7.71 9.58
C VAL A 362 -36.92 6.92 9.35
N LEU A 363 -35.93 7.60 8.78
CA LEU A 363 -34.54 7.16 8.71
C LEU A 363 -33.84 7.50 10.03
N TYR A 364 -33.16 6.52 10.62
CA TYR A 364 -32.29 6.72 11.76
C TYR A 364 -30.85 6.40 11.36
N ASP A 365 -30.02 7.43 11.29
CA ASP A 365 -28.58 7.33 11.13
C ASP A 365 -27.90 7.63 12.46
N ASP A 366 -26.59 7.37 12.56
CA ASP A 366 -25.85 7.56 13.81
C ASP A 366 -25.82 9.04 14.24
N GLU A 367 -25.82 9.97 13.28
CA GLU A 367 -25.75 11.42 13.53
C GLU A 367 -27.04 12.18 13.15
N SER A 368 -28.06 11.51 12.62
CA SER A 368 -29.29 12.19 12.18
C SER A 368 -30.56 11.35 12.20
N ILE A 369 -31.70 12.04 12.29
CA ILE A 369 -33.04 11.46 12.18
C ILE A 369 -33.78 12.22 11.09
N THR A 370 -34.26 11.51 10.07
CA THR A 370 -34.91 12.12 8.90
C THR A 370 -36.29 11.50 8.66
N THR A 371 -37.33 12.33 8.57
CA THR A 371 -38.72 11.92 8.38
C THR A 371 -39.22 12.28 6.99
N TYR A 372 -39.80 11.30 6.29
CA TYR A 372 -40.39 11.43 4.97
C TYR A 372 -41.89 11.16 4.98
N LYS A 373 -42.61 11.89 4.14
CA LYS A 373 -44.02 11.63 3.83
C LYS A 373 -44.30 11.89 2.36
N ASP A 374 -44.88 10.91 1.68
CA ASP A 374 -45.22 10.96 0.25
C ASP A 374 -44.02 11.39 -0.65
N GLY A 375 -42.82 10.94 -0.31
CA GLY A 375 -41.57 11.26 -1.01
C GLY A 375 -40.97 12.64 -0.68
N ILE A 376 -41.57 13.37 0.26
CA ILE A 376 -41.16 14.73 0.65
C ILE A 376 -40.47 14.69 2.01
N LEU A 377 -39.35 15.40 2.13
CA LEU A 377 -38.66 15.61 3.41
C LEU A 377 -39.51 16.51 4.32
N VAL A 378 -40.03 15.93 5.41
CA VAL A 378 -40.84 16.65 6.40
C VAL A 378 -39.96 17.29 7.46
N GLU A 379 -39.02 16.52 8.01
CA GLU A 379 -38.13 16.96 9.08
C GLU A 379 -36.80 16.21 9.01
N LYS A 380 -35.68 16.89 9.24
CA LYS A 380 -34.37 16.30 9.50
C LYS A 380 -33.78 16.95 10.74
N LYS A 381 -33.32 16.14 11.69
CA LYS A 381 -32.54 16.58 12.84
C LYS A 381 -31.17 15.94 12.81
N SER A 382 -30.13 16.76 12.76
CA SER A 382 -28.72 16.31 12.87
C SER A 382 -28.18 16.70 14.24
N PHE A 383 -27.30 15.90 14.82
CA PHE A 383 -26.83 16.06 16.20
C PHE A 383 -25.31 16.21 16.29
N TYR A 384 -24.85 16.90 17.33
CA TYR A 384 -23.48 16.76 17.81
C TYR A 384 -23.28 15.36 18.42
N SER A 385 -22.03 14.89 18.52
CA SER A 385 -21.73 13.59 19.16
C SER A 385 -22.18 13.53 20.63
N SER A 386 -22.29 14.68 21.30
CA SER A 386 -22.84 14.81 22.65
C SER A 386 -24.37 14.72 22.74
N GLY A 387 -25.06 14.71 21.58
CA GLY A 387 -26.51 14.49 21.47
C GLY A 387 -27.36 15.76 21.35
N GLU A 388 -26.80 16.96 21.48
CA GLU A 388 -27.52 18.20 21.22
C GLU A 388 -27.80 18.39 19.72
N ILE A 389 -28.92 19.04 19.38
CA ILE A 389 -29.29 19.32 17.99
C ILE A 389 -28.30 20.32 17.39
N PHE A 390 -27.72 19.95 16.24
CA PHE A 390 -26.93 20.84 15.39
C PHE A 390 -27.78 21.47 14.28
N GLU A 391 -28.60 20.67 13.58
CA GLU A 391 -29.44 21.13 12.48
C GLU A 391 -30.88 20.66 12.68
N ASP A 392 -31.84 21.56 12.45
CA ASP A 392 -33.26 21.25 12.32
C ASP A 392 -33.74 21.76 10.96
N ALA A 393 -34.14 20.85 10.08
CA ALA A 393 -34.39 21.13 8.67
C ALA A 393 -35.70 20.53 8.13
N THR A 394 -36.23 21.15 7.09
CA THR A 394 -37.33 20.67 6.22
C THR A 394 -36.82 20.64 4.77
N GLU A 395 -37.67 20.29 3.79
CA GLU A 395 -37.29 20.31 2.36
C GLU A 395 -36.63 21.63 1.93
N PHE A 396 -37.07 22.78 2.45
CA PHE A 396 -36.62 24.11 1.97
C PHE A 396 -36.03 25.01 3.06
N THR A 397 -35.86 24.54 4.29
CA THR A 397 -35.33 25.37 5.37
C THR A 397 -34.41 24.58 6.28
N SER A 398 -33.30 25.17 6.72
CA SER A 398 -32.49 24.65 7.83
C SER A 398 -32.27 25.72 8.89
N THR A 399 -32.30 25.35 10.16
CA THR A 399 -31.85 26.17 11.28
C THR A 399 -30.71 25.44 11.99
N TYR A 400 -29.58 26.13 12.13
CA TYR A 400 -28.37 25.59 12.76
C TYR A 400 -28.21 26.15 14.18
N TYR A 401 -27.81 25.29 15.11
CA TYR A 401 -27.62 25.61 16.52
C TYR A 401 -26.20 25.26 16.96
N ASN A 402 -25.67 25.99 17.93
CA ASN A 402 -24.45 25.57 18.63
C ASN A 402 -24.76 24.56 19.74
N LYS A 403 -23.72 23.99 20.36
CA LYS A 403 -23.82 23.06 21.52
C LYS A 403 -24.61 23.61 22.73
N LYS A 404 -24.88 24.92 22.80
CA LYS A 404 -25.70 25.56 23.86
C LYS A 404 -27.16 25.80 23.42
N GLY A 405 -27.55 25.34 22.23
CA GLY A 405 -28.88 25.54 21.66
C GLY A 405 -29.14 26.95 21.10
N ALA A 406 -28.12 27.80 20.95
CA ALA A 406 -28.29 29.11 20.34
C ALA A 406 -28.19 29.02 18.81
N VAL A 407 -29.10 29.71 18.10
CA VAL A 407 -29.11 29.75 16.63
C VAL A 407 -27.85 30.43 16.11
N ILE A 408 -27.12 29.75 15.23
CA ILE A 408 -25.88 30.23 14.58
C ILE A 408 -26.01 30.43 13.07
N GLY A 409 -27.09 29.93 12.46
CA GLY A 409 -27.36 30.09 11.04
C GLY A 409 -28.79 29.69 10.68
N LYS A 410 -29.30 30.21 9.57
CA LYS A 410 -30.55 29.77 8.95
C LYS A 410 -30.39 29.77 7.45
N LEU A 411 -30.84 28.71 6.78
CA LEU A 411 -30.84 28.58 5.33
C LEU A 411 -32.27 28.45 4.81
N GLN A 412 -32.57 29.18 3.74
CA GLN A 412 -33.69 28.92 2.86
C GLN A 412 -33.16 28.37 1.54
N SER A 413 -33.79 27.32 1.06
CA SER A 413 -33.45 26.62 -0.17
C SER A 413 -34.66 26.64 -1.11
N LYS A 414 -34.44 26.29 -2.38
CA LYS A 414 -35.49 26.20 -3.40
C LYS A 414 -35.29 24.95 -4.24
N LYS A 415 -36.31 24.56 -5.00
CA LYS A 415 -36.17 23.50 -5.99
C LYS A 415 -35.32 23.98 -7.18
N GLY A 416 -34.25 23.26 -7.45
CA GLY A 416 -33.33 23.48 -8.58
C GLY A 416 -33.84 22.90 -9.88
N THR A 417 -33.09 23.11 -10.96
CA THR A 417 -33.48 22.76 -12.34
C THR A 417 -33.65 21.26 -12.54
N TYR A 418 -32.89 20.44 -11.81
CA TYR A 418 -32.91 18.98 -11.89
C TYR A 418 -33.70 18.32 -10.74
N GLY A 419 -34.51 19.10 -10.01
CA GLY A 419 -35.35 18.59 -8.93
C GLY A 419 -34.70 18.50 -7.56
N TYR A 420 -33.37 18.68 -7.46
CA TYR A 420 -32.64 18.79 -6.19
C TYR A 420 -32.89 20.12 -5.48
N THR A 421 -32.71 20.15 -4.16
CA THR A 421 -32.81 21.39 -3.39
C THR A 421 -31.50 22.17 -3.46
N GLU A 422 -31.56 23.46 -3.83
CA GLU A 422 -30.42 24.35 -3.93
C GLU A 422 -30.49 25.48 -2.87
N PRO A 423 -29.38 25.83 -2.21
CA PRO A 423 -29.30 26.99 -1.31
C PRO A 423 -29.75 28.29 -2.00
N PHE A 424 -30.55 29.11 -1.32
CA PHE A 424 -31.06 30.37 -1.88
C PHE A 424 -30.77 31.60 -1.01
N GLN A 425 -31.07 31.55 0.29
CA GLN A 425 -30.88 32.70 1.19
C GLN A 425 -30.43 32.26 2.57
N GLY A 426 -29.38 32.89 3.11
CA GLY A 426 -28.91 32.67 4.48
C GLY A 426 -27.66 31.78 4.57
N ASP A 427 -27.44 31.16 5.72
CA ASP A 427 -26.20 30.47 6.08
C ASP A 427 -26.34 28.95 5.99
N PHE A 428 -25.53 28.31 5.15
CA PHE A 428 -25.24 26.87 5.16
C PHE A 428 -24.03 26.60 6.06
N ILE A 429 -24.11 25.62 6.95
CA ILE A 429 -23.06 25.32 7.93
C ILE A 429 -22.83 23.80 7.98
N THR A 430 -21.57 23.38 7.99
CA THR A 430 -21.17 21.98 8.19
C THR A 430 -20.34 21.82 9.45
N LEU A 431 -20.34 20.59 10.00
CA LEU A 431 -19.48 20.21 11.11
C LEU A 431 -18.31 19.35 10.62
N SER A 432 -17.19 19.44 11.34
CA SER A 432 -16.08 18.50 11.34
C SER A 432 -15.64 18.31 12.79
N ASN A 433 -15.66 17.08 13.29
CA ASN A 433 -15.34 16.74 14.68
C ASN A 433 -16.07 17.62 15.70
N ASP A 434 -17.40 17.70 15.58
CA ASP A 434 -18.29 18.51 16.44
C ASP A 434 -18.04 20.02 16.46
N GLU A 435 -17.23 20.54 15.56
CA GLU A 435 -16.95 21.96 15.42
C GLU A 435 -17.28 22.46 14.02
N ILE A 436 -17.48 23.76 13.85
CA ILE A 436 -17.81 24.34 12.53
C ILE A 436 -16.63 24.12 11.58
N GLY A 437 -16.86 23.35 10.51
CA GLY A 437 -15.89 23.11 9.44
C GLY A 437 -16.01 24.13 8.33
N THR A 438 -17.23 24.44 7.89
CA THR A 438 -17.48 25.45 6.86
C THR A 438 -18.75 26.24 7.15
N LYS A 439 -18.72 27.54 6.84
CA LYS A 439 -19.89 28.41 6.79
C LYS A 439 -19.95 29.08 5.43
N ILE A 440 -21.09 28.98 4.74
CA ILE A 440 -21.33 29.64 3.44
C ILE A 440 -22.62 30.46 3.53
N SER A 441 -22.56 31.75 3.22
CA SER A 441 -23.72 32.62 3.17
C SER A 441 -24.16 32.88 1.73
N TYR A 442 -25.47 32.77 1.49
CA TYR A 442 -26.13 32.96 0.21
C TYR A 442 -27.05 34.18 0.21
N ASP A 443 -27.03 34.93 -0.90
CA ASP A 443 -28.02 35.94 -1.24
C ASP A 443 -28.58 35.67 -2.64
N LYS A 444 -29.88 35.39 -2.72
CA LYS A 444 -30.60 35.05 -3.97
C LYS A 444 -29.92 33.94 -4.81
N GLY A 445 -29.40 32.91 -4.14
CA GLY A 445 -28.75 31.76 -4.75
C GLY A 445 -27.28 31.99 -5.14
N ARG A 446 -26.70 33.14 -4.80
CA ARG A 446 -25.27 33.43 -5.02
C ARG A 446 -24.53 33.41 -3.69
N VAL A 447 -23.35 32.78 -3.66
CA VAL A 447 -22.45 32.84 -2.51
C VAL A 447 -21.95 34.26 -2.34
N VAL A 448 -22.17 34.86 -1.17
CA VAL A 448 -21.68 36.20 -0.82
C VAL A 448 -20.57 36.18 0.23
N TYR A 449 -20.49 35.09 1.00
CA TYR A 449 -19.44 34.85 1.98
C TYR A 449 -19.19 33.36 2.14
N SER A 450 -17.94 32.97 2.36
CA SER A 450 -17.60 31.65 2.88
C SER A 450 -16.45 31.72 3.86
N ALA A 451 -16.44 30.82 4.84
CA ALA A 451 -15.35 30.62 5.78
C ALA A 451 -15.08 29.13 5.97
N THR A 452 -13.80 28.76 5.95
CA THR A 452 -13.34 27.38 6.11
C THR A 452 -12.41 27.28 7.31
N TYR A 453 -12.64 26.27 8.13
CA TYR A 453 -11.90 26.00 9.35
C TYR A 453 -11.13 24.68 9.21
N GLU A 454 -9.87 24.68 9.62
CA GLU A 454 -9.08 23.45 9.71
C GLU A 454 -9.47 22.72 11.01
N PRO A 455 -9.92 21.46 10.93
CA PRO A 455 -10.17 20.66 12.11
C PRO A 455 -8.84 20.34 12.79
N TYR A 456 -8.75 20.68 14.08
CA TYR A 456 -7.76 20.22 15.05
C TYR A 456 -6.36 19.83 14.50
N PRO A 457 -5.38 20.74 14.36
CA PRO A 457 -3.97 20.32 14.15
C PRO A 457 -3.41 19.46 15.30
N SER A 458 -4.10 19.42 16.44
CA SER A 458 -3.90 18.43 17.52
C SER A 458 -5.22 18.21 18.28
N TYR A 459 -5.39 17.02 18.89
CA TYR A 459 -6.62 16.57 19.57
C TYR A 459 -7.21 17.53 20.62
N ASP A 460 -6.43 18.49 21.14
CA ASP A 460 -6.84 19.48 22.16
C ASP A 460 -6.99 20.92 21.63
N SER A 461 -6.78 21.15 20.34
CA SER A 461 -6.78 22.50 19.76
C SER A 461 -8.18 23.00 19.38
N LYS A 462 -8.39 24.31 19.30
CA LYS A 462 -9.66 24.84 18.73
C LYS A 462 -9.56 24.84 17.20
N PRO A 463 -10.68 24.73 16.48
CA PRO A 463 -10.70 24.93 15.03
C PRO A 463 -10.08 26.28 14.67
N ILE A 464 -9.29 26.27 13.61
CA ILE A 464 -8.56 27.45 13.16
C ILE A 464 -9.22 27.92 11.87
N LEU A 465 -9.70 29.17 11.85
CA LEU A 465 -10.12 29.81 10.61
C LEU A 465 -8.92 29.85 9.65
N ARG A 466 -9.04 29.25 8.47
CA ARG A 466 -7.98 29.20 7.45
C ARG A 466 -8.23 30.11 6.28
N GLU A 467 -9.49 30.25 5.89
CA GLU A 467 -9.87 31.02 4.71
C GLU A 467 -11.19 31.74 4.96
N GLU A 468 -11.28 32.98 4.48
CA GLU A 468 -12.54 33.69 4.27
C GLU A 468 -12.61 34.22 2.84
N VAL A 469 -13.75 34.04 2.18
CA VAL A 469 -14.02 34.59 0.85
C VAL A 469 -15.22 35.52 0.94
N PHE A 470 -15.10 36.72 0.38
CA PHE A 470 -16.13 37.73 0.29
C PHE A 470 -16.41 37.99 -1.19
N THR A 471 -17.61 37.62 -1.64
CA THR A 471 -18.02 37.72 -3.06
C THR A 471 -19.21 38.67 -3.15
N PRO A 472 -19.01 40.00 -3.12
CA PRO A 472 -20.11 40.95 -3.19
C PRO A 472 -20.85 40.78 -4.52
N LEU A 473 -22.17 41.03 -4.52
CA LEU A 473 -22.99 40.95 -5.75
C LEU A 473 -22.49 41.86 -6.88
N ASN A 474 -21.82 42.96 -6.54
CA ASN A 474 -21.19 43.89 -7.46
C ASN A 474 -19.81 44.28 -6.91
N GLY A 475 -18.79 44.28 -7.78
CA GLY A 475 -17.43 44.71 -7.44
C GLY A 475 -16.43 43.55 -7.34
N THR A 476 -15.23 43.85 -6.87
CA THR A 476 -14.13 42.90 -6.75
C THR A 476 -14.31 42.03 -5.52
N SER A 477 -14.10 40.72 -5.68
CA SER A 477 -14.13 39.75 -4.59
C SER A 477 -12.81 39.74 -3.83
N LYS A 478 -12.86 39.29 -2.58
CA LYS A 478 -11.70 39.27 -1.69
C LYS A 478 -11.60 37.93 -0.98
N ARG A 479 -10.41 37.33 -0.96
CA ARG A 479 -10.10 36.13 -0.20
C ARG A 479 -9.01 36.43 0.82
N VAL A 480 -9.17 35.97 2.05
CA VAL A 480 -8.22 36.19 3.16
C VAL A 480 -7.81 34.83 3.69
N PHE A 481 -6.51 34.59 3.75
CA PHE A 481 -5.93 33.39 4.33
C PHE A 481 -5.34 33.69 5.70
N TYR A 482 -5.38 32.70 6.56
CA TYR A 482 -4.91 32.77 7.94
C TYR A 482 -3.93 31.62 8.21
N THR A 483 -2.91 31.89 9.03
CA THR A 483 -1.97 30.88 9.55
C THR A 483 -2.64 30.03 10.63
N ARG A 484 -2.01 28.91 11.02
CA ARG A 484 -2.45 28.08 12.15
C ARG A 484 -2.37 28.79 13.50
N GLN A 485 -1.72 29.95 13.56
CA GLN A 485 -1.74 30.84 14.72
C GLN A 485 -2.90 31.85 14.67
N GLY A 486 -3.80 31.74 13.68
CA GLY A 486 -4.94 32.62 13.48
C GLY A 486 -4.57 34.04 13.03
N LYS A 487 -3.38 34.23 12.43
CA LYS A 487 -2.94 35.54 11.90
C LYS A 487 -3.14 35.57 10.40
N LYS A 488 -3.52 36.72 9.84
CA LYS A 488 -3.62 36.87 8.38
C LYS A 488 -2.26 36.60 7.74
N SER A 489 -2.22 35.71 6.75
CA SER A 489 -1.01 35.40 5.97
C SER A 489 -1.02 36.16 4.64
N ARG A 490 -2.13 36.08 3.89
CA ARG A 490 -2.30 36.82 2.64
C ARG A 490 -3.76 37.20 2.37
N GLU A 491 -3.93 38.22 1.53
CA GLU A 491 -5.20 38.70 1.02
C GLU A 491 -5.13 38.77 -0.51
N GLU A 492 -6.09 38.17 -1.19
CA GLU A 492 -6.24 38.15 -2.65
C GLU A 492 -7.45 38.97 -3.05
N LEU A 493 -7.28 39.86 -4.03
CA LEU A 493 -8.37 40.51 -4.75
C LEU A 493 -8.54 39.81 -6.09
N PHE A 494 -9.77 39.42 -6.42
CA PHE A 494 -10.05 38.65 -7.63
C PHE A 494 -11.41 39.00 -8.23
N ASN A 495 -11.54 38.78 -9.55
CA ASN A 495 -12.82 38.79 -10.24
C ASN A 495 -13.30 37.36 -10.41
N LYS A 496 -14.58 37.12 -10.12
CA LYS A 496 -15.21 35.80 -10.24
C LYS A 496 -16.20 35.81 -11.40
N ASN A 497 -15.98 34.93 -12.36
CA ASN A 497 -16.95 34.59 -13.41
C ASN A 497 -17.48 33.17 -13.17
N ASP A 498 -18.52 32.75 -13.89
CA ASP A 498 -19.20 31.46 -13.66
C ASP A 498 -18.29 30.22 -13.80
N TYR A 499 -17.14 30.34 -14.48
CA TYR A 499 -16.22 29.22 -14.77
C TYR A 499 -14.76 29.49 -14.42
N ASP A 500 -14.41 30.70 -13.96
CA ASP A 500 -13.01 31.08 -13.75
C ASP A 500 -12.87 32.19 -12.70
N GLU A 501 -11.73 32.17 -11.99
CA GLU A 501 -11.34 33.16 -10.99
C GLU A 501 -10.02 33.82 -11.40
N THR A 502 -10.08 35.10 -11.76
CA THR A 502 -8.87 35.86 -12.12
C THR A 502 -8.38 36.66 -10.92
N ILE A 503 -7.25 36.25 -10.33
CA ILE A 503 -6.58 36.99 -9.26
C ILE A 503 -5.98 38.26 -9.85
N LEU A 504 -6.34 39.42 -9.30
CA LEU A 504 -5.86 40.73 -9.70
C LEU A 504 -4.63 41.15 -8.90
N LYS A 505 -4.65 40.90 -7.59
CA LYS A 505 -3.63 41.39 -6.66
C LYS A 505 -3.56 40.53 -5.42
N VAL A 506 -2.35 40.35 -4.88
CA VAL A 506 -2.11 39.65 -3.61
C VAL A 506 -1.32 40.55 -2.66
N THR A 507 -1.71 40.60 -1.39
CA THR A 507 -1.00 41.31 -0.31
C THR A 507 -0.63 40.31 0.78
N TYR A 508 0.64 40.30 1.17
CA TYR A 508 1.18 39.37 2.16
C TYR A 508 1.51 40.08 3.46
N PHE A 509 1.35 39.38 4.59
CA PHE A 509 1.49 39.93 5.93
C PHE A 509 2.45 39.09 6.77
N ASP A 510 3.19 39.74 7.67
CA ASP A 510 3.91 39.05 8.73
C ASP A 510 2.98 38.66 9.90
N THR A 511 3.52 37.94 10.88
CA THR A 511 2.78 37.51 12.09
C THR A 511 2.29 38.67 12.98
N LYS A 512 2.79 39.89 12.76
CA LYS A 512 2.36 41.14 13.42
C LYS A 512 1.32 41.90 12.61
N GLY A 513 0.95 41.41 11.42
CA GLY A 513 -0.02 42.04 10.52
C GLY A 513 0.57 43.18 9.67
N LYS A 514 1.89 43.31 9.59
CA LYS A 514 2.55 44.29 8.71
C LYS A 514 2.66 43.71 7.31
N VAL A 515 2.37 44.53 6.29
CA VAL A 515 2.56 44.14 4.88
C VAL A 515 4.04 43.87 4.60
N THR A 516 4.34 42.67 4.12
CA THR A 516 5.69 42.21 3.73
C THR A 516 5.90 42.23 2.22
N GLY A 517 4.84 42.07 1.44
CA GLY A 517 4.89 42.17 -0.02
C GLY A 517 3.52 42.38 -0.64
N VAL A 518 3.55 42.87 -1.87
CA VAL A 518 2.37 43.09 -2.71
C VAL A 518 2.74 42.63 -4.11
N PHE A 519 1.89 41.82 -4.73
CA PHE A 519 2.05 41.36 -6.11
C PHE A 519 0.84 41.77 -6.93
N ASP A 520 1.06 42.51 -8.01
CA ASP A 520 0.06 42.80 -9.04
C ASP A 520 0.10 41.67 -10.08
N ASN A 521 -0.99 40.91 -10.18
CA ASN A 521 -1.05 39.77 -11.08
C ASN A 521 -1.29 40.16 -12.54
N ILE A 522 -1.78 41.38 -12.79
CA ILE A 522 -2.05 41.90 -14.13
C ILE A 522 -0.75 42.43 -14.73
N GLU A 523 -0.06 43.31 -14.00
CA GLU A 523 1.21 43.90 -14.45
C GLU A 523 2.43 43.00 -14.21
N LYS A 524 2.25 41.92 -13.41
CA LYS A 524 3.32 41.03 -12.96
C LYS A 524 4.45 41.83 -12.30
N GLU A 525 4.09 42.63 -11.30
CA GLU A 525 4.97 43.56 -10.58
C GLU A 525 4.92 43.32 -9.07
N GLY A 526 6.07 43.40 -8.41
CA GLY A 526 6.17 43.33 -6.95
C GLY A 526 6.61 41.96 -6.43
N THR A 527 6.25 41.64 -5.19
CA THR A 527 6.77 40.46 -4.47
C THR A 527 5.68 39.43 -4.21
N TYR A 528 5.90 38.22 -4.72
CA TYR A 528 5.06 37.03 -4.60
C TYR A 528 5.67 36.02 -3.62
N TYR A 529 4.85 35.42 -2.77
CA TYR A 529 5.26 34.39 -1.81
C TYR A 529 4.51 33.08 -2.04
N THR A 530 5.21 31.96 -1.88
CA THR A 530 4.61 30.63 -1.66
C THR A 530 4.95 30.14 -0.26
N PHE A 531 4.15 29.19 0.23
CA PHE A 531 4.24 28.70 1.61
C PHE A 531 4.15 27.18 1.62
N PHE A 532 4.92 26.56 2.51
CA PHE A 532 4.75 25.17 2.88
C PHE A 532 3.43 24.97 3.65
N ASP A 533 3.03 23.70 3.77
CA ASP A 533 1.83 23.33 4.49
C ASP A 533 1.82 23.84 5.92
N ASN A 534 2.96 23.95 6.61
CA ASN A 534 3.09 24.45 7.99
C ASN A 534 3.05 26.00 8.12
N ASP A 535 2.70 26.73 7.06
CA ASP A 535 2.72 28.20 6.93
C ASP A 535 4.13 28.84 6.87
N ALA A 536 5.22 28.06 6.82
CA ALA A 536 6.56 28.61 6.57
C ALA A 536 6.69 29.07 5.11
N ILE A 537 7.56 30.06 4.86
CA ILE A 537 7.81 30.55 3.50
C ILE A 537 8.60 29.51 2.73
N GLU A 538 8.07 29.10 1.58
CA GLU A 538 8.73 28.20 0.63
C GLU A 538 9.51 29.01 -0.42
N SER A 539 8.93 30.10 -0.92
CA SER A 539 9.66 30.99 -1.83
C SER A 539 9.24 32.45 -1.70
N THR A 540 10.16 33.34 -2.08
CA THR A 540 9.90 34.78 -2.26
C THR A 540 10.44 35.20 -3.61
N SER A 541 9.56 35.59 -4.53
CA SER A 541 9.90 36.01 -5.89
C SER A 541 9.56 37.47 -6.09
N THR A 542 10.48 38.27 -6.65
CA THR A 542 10.22 39.68 -7.00
C THR A 542 10.28 39.86 -8.51
N TYR A 543 9.25 40.48 -9.05
CA TYR A 543 9.13 40.79 -10.47
C TYR A 543 9.17 42.29 -10.71
N SER A 544 9.76 42.69 -11.83
CA SER A 544 9.66 44.05 -12.34
C SER A 544 9.43 44.03 -13.85
N LYS A 545 8.39 44.74 -14.31
CA LYS A 545 7.93 44.79 -15.70
C LYS A 545 7.69 43.40 -16.30
N GLY A 546 7.13 42.49 -15.50
CA GLY A 546 6.88 41.10 -15.89
C GLY A 546 8.07 40.16 -15.87
N GLU A 547 9.29 40.64 -15.60
CA GLU A 547 10.48 39.80 -15.51
C GLU A 547 10.81 39.46 -14.06
N LEU A 548 11.18 38.20 -13.80
CA LEU A 548 11.68 37.77 -12.48
C LEU A 548 13.08 38.34 -12.24
N VAL A 549 13.21 39.24 -11.27
CA VAL A 549 14.50 39.92 -10.98
C VAL A 549 15.19 39.35 -9.75
N TYR A 550 14.44 38.72 -8.84
CA TYR A 550 14.99 38.13 -7.62
C TYR A 550 14.14 36.96 -7.12
N LYS A 551 14.77 35.89 -6.62
CA LYS A 551 14.09 34.75 -5.98
C LYS A 551 14.87 34.25 -4.77
N LYS A 552 14.18 33.97 -3.68
CA LYS A 552 14.62 33.12 -2.57
C LYS A 552 13.78 31.86 -2.55
N GLU A 553 14.41 30.72 -2.35
CA GLU A 553 13.76 29.41 -2.36
C GLU A 553 14.27 28.56 -1.20
N TYR A 554 13.34 27.93 -0.50
CA TYR A 554 13.58 27.05 0.62
C TYR A 554 13.14 25.63 0.23
N ALA A 555 13.87 24.63 0.71
CA ALA A 555 13.54 23.21 0.53
C ALA A 555 13.33 22.54 1.89
N ASN A 556 12.56 21.45 1.94
CA ASN A 556 12.35 20.69 3.17
C ASN A 556 13.53 19.73 3.40
N LYS A 557 14.20 19.81 4.56
CA LYS A 557 15.29 18.87 4.90
C LYS A 557 14.82 17.42 4.97
N ASN A 558 13.55 17.21 5.34
CA ASN A 558 12.96 15.88 5.46
C ASN A 558 12.45 15.33 4.11
N GLY A 559 12.72 16.03 3.00
CA GLY A 559 12.22 15.68 1.67
C GLY A 559 10.82 16.20 1.39
N SER A 560 10.45 16.22 0.11
CA SER A 560 9.19 16.82 -0.37
C SER A 560 7.92 16.10 0.10
N TYR A 561 8.02 14.85 0.56
CA TYR A 561 6.89 14.03 1.01
C TYR A 561 6.70 13.99 2.53
N SER A 562 7.64 14.56 3.30
CA SER A 562 7.52 14.56 4.74
C SER A 562 6.45 15.53 5.20
N THR A 563 5.59 15.07 6.11
CA THR A 563 4.60 15.92 6.81
C THR A 563 5.27 16.83 7.84
N GLU A 564 6.50 16.52 8.25
CA GLU A 564 7.32 17.38 9.09
C GLU A 564 8.15 18.31 8.21
N ILE A 565 7.77 19.58 8.22
CA ILE A 565 8.44 20.62 7.44
C ILE A 565 9.54 21.30 8.27
N ASP A 566 10.80 21.04 7.93
CA ASP A 566 11.99 21.75 8.43
C ASP A 566 12.71 22.43 7.25
N PRO A 567 12.38 23.70 6.94
CA PRO A 567 12.86 24.37 5.74
C PRO A 567 14.29 24.89 5.91
N TYR A 568 15.13 24.72 4.87
CA TYR A 568 16.44 25.36 4.74
C TYR A 568 16.49 26.23 3.47
N LEU A 569 17.33 27.27 3.46
CA LEU A 569 17.50 28.15 2.29
C LEU A 569 18.27 27.39 1.21
N ALA A 570 17.62 26.96 0.13
CA ALA A 570 18.26 26.23 -0.95
C ALA A 570 18.93 27.17 -1.97
N SER A 571 18.28 28.32 -2.27
CA SER A 571 18.87 29.31 -3.19
C SER A 571 18.44 30.76 -2.91
N GLU A 572 19.34 31.68 -3.24
CA GLU A 572 19.09 33.13 -3.31
C GLU A 572 19.68 33.67 -4.63
N ILE A 573 18.81 34.10 -5.54
CA ILE A 573 19.18 34.49 -6.90
C ILE A 573 18.74 35.93 -7.17
N ASN A 574 19.69 36.79 -7.52
CA ASN A 574 19.44 38.04 -8.23
C ASN A 574 19.75 37.83 -9.72
N TYR A 575 18.71 37.75 -10.53
CA TYR A 575 18.77 37.40 -11.96
C TYR A 575 19.48 38.44 -12.84
N ASN A 576 19.86 39.58 -12.27
CA ASN A 576 20.67 40.62 -12.90
C ASN A 576 22.11 40.70 -12.38
N LYS A 577 22.49 39.85 -11.42
CA LYS A 577 23.79 39.93 -10.76
C LYS A 577 24.39 38.55 -10.46
N GLU A 578 23.87 37.86 -9.45
CA GLU A 578 24.46 36.62 -8.92
C GLU A 578 23.41 35.75 -8.24
N GLY A 579 23.62 34.44 -8.25
CA GLY A 579 22.88 33.46 -7.46
C GLY A 579 23.81 32.64 -6.58
N VAL A 580 23.34 32.33 -5.39
CA VAL A 580 24.04 31.56 -4.35
C VAL A 580 23.16 30.38 -3.94
N PHE A 581 23.77 29.22 -3.78
CA PHE A 581 23.08 27.96 -3.48
C PHE A 581 23.70 27.30 -2.27
N TYR A 582 22.88 26.67 -1.44
CA TYR A 582 23.29 26.14 -0.15
C TYR A 582 22.89 24.66 0.00
N ASP A 583 23.64 23.93 0.83
CA ASP A 583 23.25 22.61 1.32
C ASP A 583 22.23 22.71 2.49
N MET A 584 21.79 21.55 2.97
CA MET A 584 20.83 21.44 4.07
C MET A 584 21.37 21.96 5.42
N GLU A 585 22.70 22.02 5.59
CA GLU A 585 23.39 22.63 6.73
C GLU A 585 23.51 24.16 6.61
N GLY A 586 23.21 24.72 5.44
CA GLY A 586 23.29 26.16 5.15
C GLY A 586 24.67 26.63 4.70
N ASN A 587 25.58 25.72 4.34
CA ASN A 587 26.85 26.08 3.71
C ASN A 587 26.64 26.40 2.24
N GLN A 588 27.34 27.40 1.74
CA GLN A 588 27.33 27.73 0.33
C GLN A 588 28.05 26.64 -0.49
N ILE A 589 27.30 25.93 -1.34
CA ILE A 589 27.84 24.86 -2.21
C ILE A 589 28.09 25.31 -3.64
N ALA A 590 27.39 26.34 -4.11
CA ALA A 590 27.56 26.85 -5.47
C ALA A 590 27.29 28.35 -5.56
N LYS A 591 27.84 28.97 -6.61
CA LYS A 591 27.65 30.38 -6.94
C LYS A 591 27.81 30.61 -8.44
N ALA A 592 26.91 31.40 -9.02
CA ALA A 592 26.96 31.80 -10.41
C ALA A 592 26.63 33.29 -10.59
N SER A 593 27.23 33.91 -11.60
CA SER A 593 26.81 35.22 -12.11
C SER A 593 25.65 35.05 -13.09
N TYR A 594 24.75 36.03 -13.14
CA TYR A 594 23.59 36.03 -14.04
C TYR A 594 23.62 37.23 -14.98
N LYS A 595 23.17 37.03 -16.22
CA LYS A 595 23.03 38.08 -17.23
C LYS A 595 21.74 37.86 -18.03
N ALA A 596 20.90 38.89 -18.09
CA ALA A 596 19.59 38.83 -18.78
C ALA A 596 18.75 37.62 -18.34
N GLY A 597 18.65 37.39 -17.03
CA GLY A 597 17.82 36.32 -16.47
C GLY A 597 18.42 34.91 -16.53
N LYS A 598 19.61 34.73 -17.12
CA LYS A 598 20.22 33.40 -17.31
C LYS A 598 21.57 33.28 -16.60
N PRO A 599 21.96 32.08 -16.13
CA PRO A 599 23.31 31.81 -15.65
C PRO A 599 24.35 32.17 -16.72
N TYR A 600 25.44 32.82 -16.31
CA TYR A 600 26.50 33.28 -17.20
C TYR A 600 27.86 32.68 -16.87
N THR A 601 28.32 32.74 -15.62
CA THR A 601 29.61 32.14 -15.23
C THR A 601 29.57 31.67 -13.78
N GLY A 602 29.97 30.42 -13.54
CA GLY A 602 29.97 29.77 -12.22
C GLY A 602 29.07 28.52 -12.20
N THR A 603 28.74 28.05 -11.01
CA THR A 603 27.98 26.79 -10.81
C THR A 603 26.61 27.09 -10.21
N VAL A 604 25.60 26.40 -10.71
CA VAL A 604 24.20 26.46 -10.29
C VAL A 604 23.83 25.11 -9.68
N SER A 605 23.08 25.11 -8.58
CA SER A 605 22.46 23.91 -8.00
C SER A 605 20.95 24.09 -8.01
N VAL A 606 20.21 23.22 -8.69
CA VAL A 606 18.75 23.29 -8.78
C VAL A 606 18.16 22.07 -8.11
N TYR A 607 17.32 22.30 -7.10
CA TYR A 607 16.47 21.30 -6.48
C TYR A 607 15.06 21.43 -7.06
N ASP A 608 14.51 20.36 -7.62
CA ASP A 608 13.15 20.35 -8.22
C ASP A 608 12.10 19.64 -7.36
N GLY A 609 12.47 19.26 -6.13
CA GLY A 609 11.63 18.49 -5.21
C GLY A 609 11.89 16.99 -5.22
N TYR A 610 12.62 16.47 -6.22
CA TYR A 610 12.89 15.05 -6.42
C TYR A 610 14.36 14.75 -6.67
N ALA A 611 15.09 15.74 -7.16
CA ALA A 611 16.47 15.62 -7.52
C ALA A 611 17.19 16.96 -7.41
N THR A 612 18.51 16.86 -7.24
CA THR A 612 19.43 17.97 -7.32
C THR A 612 20.25 17.86 -8.60
N THR A 613 20.19 18.90 -9.43
CA THR A 613 21.05 19.05 -10.62
C THR A 613 22.08 20.15 -10.38
N ILE A 614 23.36 19.83 -10.52
CA ILE A 614 24.47 20.78 -10.40
C ILE A 614 25.08 20.99 -11.78
N THR A 615 25.10 22.23 -12.27
CA THR A 615 25.58 22.58 -13.62
C THR A 615 26.59 23.73 -13.56
N THR A 616 27.69 23.62 -14.30
CA THR A 616 28.67 24.71 -14.44
C THR A 616 28.50 25.44 -15.78
N TYR A 617 28.63 26.76 -15.75
CA TYR A 617 28.49 27.65 -16.89
C TYR A 617 29.75 28.50 -17.08
N GLU A 618 30.13 28.72 -18.34
CA GLU A 618 31.16 29.64 -18.78
C GLU A 618 30.61 30.49 -19.94
N LYS A 619 30.60 31.83 -19.78
CA LYS A 619 30.05 32.79 -20.77
C LYS A 619 28.63 32.47 -21.28
N GLY A 620 27.78 31.92 -20.42
CA GLY A 620 26.38 31.61 -20.72
C GLY A 620 26.16 30.25 -21.38
N LEU A 621 27.20 29.44 -21.53
CA LEU A 621 27.14 28.08 -22.08
C LEU A 621 27.48 27.08 -20.98
N LYS A 622 26.85 25.91 -20.99
CA LYS A 622 27.22 24.80 -20.10
C LYS A 622 28.66 24.36 -20.40
N GLU A 623 29.46 24.15 -19.37
CA GLU A 623 30.88 23.80 -19.48
C GLU A 623 31.26 22.87 -18.32
N GLY A 624 31.99 21.78 -18.61
CA GLY A 624 32.43 20.83 -17.59
C GLY A 624 31.41 19.75 -17.31
N ILE A 625 31.21 19.39 -16.04
CA ILE A 625 30.35 18.27 -15.63
C ILE A 625 29.07 18.80 -15.00
N GLU A 626 27.94 18.30 -15.49
CA GLU A 626 26.62 18.39 -14.87
C GLU A 626 26.34 17.08 -14.14
N THR A 627 25.87 17.15 -12.89
CA THR A 627 25.53 15.97 -12.09
C THR A 627 24.07 15.99 -11.70
N PHE A 628 23.40 14.85 -11.83
CA PHE A 628 22.02 14.63 -11.38
C PHE A 628 22.02 13.60 -10.25
N LYS A 629 21.47 13.97 -9.09
CA LYS A 629 21.28 13.10 -7.92
C LYS A 629 19.79 13.10 -7.57
N SER A 630 19.15 11.94 -7.56
CA SER A 630 17.77 11.80 -7.08
C SER A 630 17.73 11.77 -5.55
N ASP A 631 16.66 12.24 -4.93
CA ASP A 631 16.43 12.13 -3.48
C ASP A 631 16.19 10.69 -3.03
N TYR A 632 15.80 9.79 -3.95
CA TYR A 632 15.63 8.36 -3.67
C TYR A 632 16.94 7.57 -3.70
N ALA A 633 18.05 8.23 -4.05
CA ALA A 633 19.34 7.61 -4.30
C ALA A 633 20.45 8.42 -3.64
N ASP A 634 21.29 7.79 -2.82
CA ASP A 634 22.41 8.49 -2.20
C ASP A 634 23.60 8.79 -3.14
N TYR A 635 23.49 8.37 -4.39
CA TYR A 635 24.52 8.45 -5.42
C TYR A 635 24.14 9.39 -6.57
N ILE A 636 25.11 9.72 -7.42
CA ILE A 636 24.89 10.49 -8.65
C ILE A 636 24.40 9.52 -9.73
N ALA A 637 23.15 9.62 -10.17
CA ALA A 637 22.59 8.74 -11.19
C ALA A 637 23.10 9.09 -12.60
N THR A 638 23.39 10.37 -12.89
CA THR A 638 23.92 10.78 -14.19
C THR A 638 25.01 11.85 -14.09
N LYS A 639 26.05 11.71 -14.90
CA LYS A 639 27.04 12.75 -15.19
C LYS A 639 27.04 13.11 -16.67
N THR A 640 26.75 14.36 -16.99
CA THR A 640 26.75 14.85 -18.38
C THR A 640 27.89 15.85 -18.57
N TYR A 641 28.73 15.60 -19.56
CA TYR A 641 29.91 16.39 -19.85
C TYR A 641 29.60 17.35 -21.00
N TYR A 642 29.85 18.64 -20.77
CA TYR A 642 29.62 19.71 -21.73
C TYR A 642 30.92 20.39 -22.13
N LYS A 643 30.99 20.83 -23.38
CA LYS A 643 32.04 21.70 -23.90
C LYS A 643 31.43 22.74 -24.83
N ALA A 644 31.59 24.02 -24.49
CA ALA A 644 31.01 25.14 -25.21
C ALA A 644 29.49 25.01 -25.46
N GLY A 645 28.75 24.48 -24.48
CA GLY A 645 27.30 24.30 -24.52
C GLY A 645 26.83 22.99 -25.14
N GLU A 646 27.71 22.24 -25.82
CA GLU A 646 27.39 20.97 -26.45
C GLU A 646 27.71 19.79 -25.53
N ILE A 647 26.85 18.77 -25.52
CA ILE A 647 27.12 17.51 -24.83
C ILE A 647 28.25 16.79 -25.58
N VAL A 648 29.26 16.31 -24.86
CA VAL A 648 30.35 15.50 -25.42
C VAL A 648 30.36 14.07 -24.89
N LYS A 649 29.81 13.86 -23.69
CA LYS A 649 29.78 12.55 -23.05
C LYS A 649 28.67 12.51 -21.99
N GLU A 650 28.10 11.34 -21.77
CA GLU A 650 27.17 11.07 -20.68
C GLU A 650 27.57 9.76 -20.00
N GLU A 651 27.46 9.72 -18.68
CA GLU A 651 27.64 8.52 -17.87
C GLU A 651 26.43 8.32 -16.98
N ASN A 652 25.86 7.11 -17.02
CA ASN A 652 24.73 6.73 -16.18
C ASN A 652 25.19 5.69 -15.16
N TYR A 653 24.69 5.83 -13.95
CA TYR A 653 25.05 5.05 -12.78
C TYR A 653 23.79 4.44 -12.19
N LEU A 654 23.91 3.20 -11.76
CA LEU A 654 22.95 2.53 -10.90
C LEU A 654 23.70 2.22 -9.61
N ASP A 655 23.18 2.70 -8.49
CA ASP A 655 23.92 2.75 -7.23
C ASP A 655 25.30 3.43 -7.38
N THR A 656 26.37 2.74 -7.01
CA THR A 656 27.72 3.32 -7.02
C THR A 656 28.55 2.93 -8.24
N TYR A 657 28.01 2.11 -9.15
CA TYR A 657 28.73 1.61 -10.32
C TYR A 657 28.29 2.28 -11.63
N LEU A 658 29.23 2.34 -12.59
CA LEU A 658 29.03 2.99 -13.88
C LEU A 658 28.31 2.02 -14.83
N GLN A 659 27.01 2.16 -15.03
CA GLN A 659 26.26 1.26 -15.92
C GLN A 659 26.55 1.53 -17.40
N SER A 660 26.68 2.79 -17.82
CA SER A 660 26.99 3.12 -19.22
C SER A 660 27.76 4.41 -19.40
N SER A 661 28.52 4.49 -20.50
CA SER A 661 29.27 5.67 -20.94
C SER A 661 29.07 5.90 -22.42
N LYS A 662 28.50 7.04 -22.80
CA LYS A 662 28.09 7.38 -24.17
C LYS A 662 28.78 8.66 -24.63
N VAL A 663 29.22 8.71 -25.88
CA VAL A 663 29.92 9.87 -26.47
C VAL A 663 29.00 10.57 -27.47
N TYR A 664 29.07 11.90 -27.48
CA TYR A 664 28.24 12.76 -28.30
C TYR A 664 29.09 13.67 -29.18
N LYS A 665 28.55 14.01 -30.35
CA LYS A 665 29.09 15.01 -31.28
C LYS A 665 27.94 15.74 -31.94
N ASP A 666 27.98 17.07 -31.93
CA ASP A 666 26.95 17.93 -32.53
C ASP A 666 25.53 17.64 -32.01
N GLY A 667 25.43 17.30 -30.71
CA GLY A 667 24.17 16.98 -30.03
C GLY A 667 23.67 15.54 -30.20
N GLU A 668 24.32 14.72 -31.02
CA GLU A 668 23.92 13.35 -31.32
C GLU A 668 24.93 12.31 -30.82
N LEU A 669 24.48 11.09 -30.54
CA LEU A 669 25.36 9.98 -30.19
C LEU A 669 26.34 9.71 -31.34
N HIS A 670 27.64 9.68 -31.02
CA HIS A 670 28.69 9.49 -32.01
C HIS A 670 29.93 8.85 -31.39
N GLY A 671 30.39 7.76 -31.98
CA GLY A 671 31.52 6.98 -31.47
C GLY A 671 31.09 5.87 -30.50
N PRO A 672 32.00 5.36 -29.66
CA PRO A 672 31.73 4.20 -28.83
C PRO A 672 30.88 4.54 -27.59
N ALA A 673 29.79 3.81 -27.42
CA ALA A 673 29.13 3.59 -26.14
C ALA A 673 29.70 2.34 -25.46
N LYS A 674 29.85 2.39 -24.14
CA LYS A 674 30.35 1.30 -23.30
C LYS A 674 29.33 0.98 -22.22
N PHE A 675 29.15 -0.29 -21.91
CA PHE A 675 28.22 -0.79 -20.92
C PHE A 675 28.95 -1.73 -19.96
N TYR A 676 28.64 -1.62 -18.67
CA TYR A 676 29.34 -2.36 -17.62
C TYR A 676 28.34 -3.11 -16.74
N ASP A 677 28.81 -4.16 -16.07
CA ASP A 677 28.07 -4.86 -15.01
C ASP A 677 28.24 -4.15 -13.64
N GLU A 678 27.69 -4.76 -12.60
CA GLU A 678 27.73 -4.25 -11.22
C GLU A 678 29.13 -4.30 -10.60
N GLU A 679 30.00 -5.21 -11.07
CA GLU A 679 31.42 -5.26 -10.74
C GLU A 679 32.26 -4.18 -11.44
N GLY A 680 31.67 -3.49 -12.43
CA GLY A 680 32.32 -2.45 -13.22
C GLY A 680 33.17 -2.99 -14.38
N GLU A 681 32.99 -4.26 -14.74
CA GLU A 681 33.63 -4.89 -15.89
C GLU A 681 32.89 -4.54 -17.19
N LEU A 682 33.66 -4.37 -18.27
CA LEU A 682 33.10 -3.99 -19.57
C LEU A 682 32.42 -5.19 -20.24
N VAL A 683 31.08 -5.21 -20.24
CA VAL A 683 30.29 -6.30 -20.81
C VAL A 683 29.85 -6.08 -22.26
N ALA A 684 29.76 -4.83 -22.72
CA ALA A 684 29.41 -4.55 -24.11
C ALA A 684 29.92 -3.20 -24.63
N THR A 685 30.05 -3.09 -25.95
CA THR A 685 30.36 -1.84 -26.66
C THR A 685 29.53 -1.70 -27.92
N LEU A 686 29.01 -0.51 -28.19
CA LEU A 686 28.26 -0.17 -29.41
C LEU A 686 28.79 1.11 -30.04
N GLU A 687 29.15 1.06 -31.31
CA GLU A 687 29.50 2.24 -32.11
C GLU A 687 28.23 2.92 -32.62
N TYR A 688 28.11 4.23 -32.38
CA TYR A 688 27.09 5.10 -32.95
C TYR A 688 27.66 5.98 -34.08
N LYS A 689 26.88 6.18 -35.15
CA LYS A 689 27.17 7.13 -36.23
C LYS A 689 25.92 7.95 -36.54
N GLU A 690 26.06 9.28 -36.45
CA GLU A 690 24.97 10.24 -36.73
C GLU A 690 23.70 9.92 -35.92
N GLY A 691 23.87 9.61 -34.63
CA GLY A 691 22.77 9.27 -33.73
C GLY A 691 22.28 7.82 -33.80
N TYR A 692 22.68 7.03 -34.80
CA TYR A 692 22.20 5.65 -34.98
C TYR A 692 23.22 4.60 -34.54
N ALA A 693 22.72 3.52 -33.92
CA ALA A 693 23.50 2.32 -33.64
C ALA A 693 24.08 1.75 -34.96
N HIS A 694 25.34 1.34 -34.95
CA HIS A 694 26.03 0.90 -36.16
C HIS A 694 26.68 -0.49 -36.03
N ASN A 695 27.67 -0.66 -35.14
CA ASN A 695 28.35 -1.93 -34.93
C ASN A 695 28.58 -2.21 -33.45
N GLY A 696 28.27 -3.43 -33.00
CA GLY A 696 28.50 -3.87 -31.62
C GLY A 696 27.20 -4.14 -30.88
N THR A 697 27.24 -4.19 -29.55
CA THR A 697 26.12 -4.64 -28.71
C THR A 697 25.70 -3.56 -27.71
N SER A 698 24.41 -3.26 -27.64
CA SER A 698 23.80 -2.46 -26.57
C SER A 698 23.19 -3.33 -25.49
N ILE A 699 23.05 -2.78 -24.29
CA ILE A 699 22.31 -3.42 -23.19
C ILE A 699 21.15 -2.51 -22.79
N SER A 700 19.96 -3.11 -22.70
CA SER A 700 18.81 -2.54 -22.00
C SER A 700 18.69 -3.24 -20.66
N TYR A 701 18.88 -2.48 -19.57
CA TYR A 701 18.81 -3.00 -18.21
C TYR A 701 17.35 -2.95 -17.72
N GLY A 702 16.84 -4.08 -17.24
CA GLY A 702 15.50 -4.21 -16.67
C GLY A 702 15.55 -4.72 -15.24
N TYR A 703 14.42 -4.67 -14.54
CA TYR A 703 14.34 -5.17 -13.15
C TYR A 703 14.49 -6.70 -13.09
N GLU A 704 13.85 -7.43 -14.01
CA GLU A 704 13.82 -8.90 -14.03
C GLU A 704 14.76 -9.52 -15.08
N SER A 705 15.13 -8.75 -16.12
CA SER A 705 16.02 -9.21 -17.17
C SER A 705 16.77 -8.08 -17.87
N ASN A 706 17.94 -8.42 -18.40
CA ASN A 706 18.75 -7.58 -19.27
C ASN A 706 18.65 -8.08 -20.70
N THR A 707 18.44 -7.18 -21.67
CA THR A 707 18.41 -7.50 -23.10
C THR A 707 19.64 -6.95 -23.80
N TYR A 708 20.33 -7.80 -24.56
CA TYR A 708 21.54 -7.48 -25.32
C TYR A 708 21.23 -7.50 -26.81
N THR A 709 21.35 -6.36 -27.48
CA THR A 709 21.06 -6.21 -28.91
C THR A 709 22.32 -5.94 -29.70
N THR A 710 22.63 -6.80 -30.67
CA THR A 710 23.81 -6.72 -31.52
C THR A 710 23.45 -6.16 -32.89
N TYR A 711 24.26 -5.19 -33.33
CA TYR A 711 24.13 -4.48 -34.58
C TYR A 711 25.33 -4.74 -35.49
N GLU A 712 25.06 -4.91 -36.77
CA GLU A 712 26.07 -4.89 -37.84
C GLU A 712 25.62 -3.96 -38.97
N ASN A 713 26.45 -2.97 -39.31
CA ASN A 713 26.17 -1.94 -40.31
C ASN A 713 24.82 -1.21 -40.11
N GLY A 714 24.40 -1.05 -38.85
CA GLY A 714 23.15 -0.39 -38.46
C GLY A 714 21.90 -1.24 -38.51
N LEU A 715 22.02 -2.55 -38.73
CA LEU A 715 20.92 -3.51 -38.67
C LEU A 715 21.08 -4.41 -37.46
N VAL A 716 19.97 -4.70 -36.76
CA VAL A 716 19.95 -5.71 -35.69
C VAL A 716 20.18 -7.08 -36.32
N THR A 717 21.14 -7.84 -35.78
CA THR A 717 21.47 -9.20 -36.23
C THR A 717 21.19 -10.25 -35.15
N TYR A 718 21.25 -9.89 -33.88
CA TYR A 718 21.08 -10.81 -32.77
C TYR A 718 20.60 -10.12 -31.49
N ASP A 719 19.63 -10.72 -30.80
CA ASP A 719 19.20 -10.33 -29.46
C ASP A 719 19.36 -11.50 -28.48
N LYS A 720 19.69 -11.22 -27.23
CA LYS A 720 19.53 -12.19 -26.12
C LYS A 720 18.97 -11.53 -24.87
N THR A 721 18.14 -12.24 -24.13
CA THR A 721 17.59 -11.80 -22.86
C THR A 721 18.07 -12.73 -21.75
N VAL A 722 18.54 -12.15 -20.65
CA VAL A 722 19.15 -12.85 -19.52
C VAL A 722 18.50 -12.37 -18.22
N SER A 723 18.13 -13.28 -17.31
CA SER A 723 17.55 -12.90 -16.01
C SER A 723 18.56 -12.10 -15.17
N THR A 724 18.11 -11.03 -14.55
CA THR A 724 18.92 -10.28 -13.56
C THR A 724 19.05 -11.01 -12.23
N LEU A 725 18.08 -11.87 -11.88
CA LEU A 725 18.10 -12.61 -10.62
C LEU A 725 19.02 -13.84 -10.68
N THR A 726 18.97 -14.58 -11.78
CA THR A 726 19.67 -15.88 -11.89
C THR A 726 20.84 -15.86 -12.87
N GLY A 727 20.94 -14.86 -13.74
CA GLY A 727 21.95 -14.81 -14.81
C GLY A 727 21.69 -15.80 -15.96
N LEU A 728 20.58 -16.53 -15.94
CA LEU A 728 20.26 -17.56 -16.93
C LEU A 728 19.71 -16.96 -18.23
N MET A 729 20.01 -17.60 -19.36
CA MET A 729 19.49 -17.21 -20.67
C MET A 729 17.99 -17.54 -20.76
N LEU A 730 17.18 -16.51 -21.05
CA LEU A 730 15.72 -16.62 -21.16
C LEU A 730 15.26 -16.77 -22.62
N SER A 731 15.90 -16.03 -23.52
CA SER A 731 15.68 -16.16 -24.96
C SER A 731 16.86 -15.65 -25.79
N GLU A 732 16.94 -16.10 -27.04
CA GLU A 732 17.81 -15.53 -28.07
C GLU A 732 17.07 -15.40 -29.41
N GLU A 733 17.40 -14.36 -30.18
CA GLU A 733 16.83 -14.09 -31.50
C GLU A 733 17.95 -13.83 -32.50
N THR A 734 17.84 -14.38 -33.72
CA THR A 734 18.74 -14.09 -34.83
C THR A 734 17.95 -13.56 -36.01
N VAL A 735 18.32 -12.37 -36.49
CA VAL A 735 17.72 -11.76 -37.68
C VAL A 735 18.48 -12.24 -38.92
N VAL A 736 17.79 -12.96 -39.81
CA VAL A 736 18.38 -13.43 -41.07
C VAL A 736 18.16 -12.41 -42.20
N ALA A 737 18.95 -12.53 -43.28
CA ALA A 737 19.06 -11.52 -44.34
C ALA A 737 17.75 -11.14 -45.07
N ASP A 738 16.69 -11.95 -44.97
CA ASP A 738 15.37 -11.67 -45.57
C ASP A 738 14.39 -10.96 -44.60
N GLY A 739 14.87 -10.56 -43.42
CA GLY A 739 14.08 -9.91 -42.37
C GLY A 739 13.32 -10.88 -41.47
N THR A 740 13.46 -12.19 -41.66
CA THR A 740 12.89 -13.20 -40.76
C THR A 740 13.72 -13.27 -39.48
N ILE A 741 13.06 -13.43 -38.34
CA ILE A 741 13.69 -13.63 -37.04
C ILE A 741 13.59 -15.11 -36.70
N GLN A 742 14.65 -15.72 -36.18
CA GLN A 742 14.61 -17.03 -35.54
C GLN A 742 14.76 -16.86 -34.04
N LYS A 743 13.79 -17.32 -33.26
CA LYS A 743 13.73 -17.14 -31.81
C LYS A 743 13.77 -18.48 -31.08
N ASN A 744 14.60 -18.55 -30.05
CA ASN A 744 14.67 -19.66 -29.10
C ASN A 744 14.24 -19.15 -27.71
N ILE A 745 13.44 -19.95 -27.00
CA ILE A 745 13.00 -19.69 -25.62
C ILE A 745 13.50 -20.81 -24.72
N TYR A 746 13.98 -20.47 -23.53
CA TYR A 746 14.51 -21.40 -22.55
C TYR A 746 13.70 -21.38 -21.24
N ASP A 747 13.75 -22.47 -20.49
CA ASP A 747 13.22 -22.55 -19.12
C ASP A 747 14.27 -22.17 -18.06
N GLU A 748 13.88 -22.27 -16.78
CA GLU A 748 14.73 -22.01 -15.61
C GLU A 748 15.97 -22.92 -15.50
N ASN A 749 16.09 -23.96 -16.33
CA ASN A 749 17.24 -24.85 -16.40
C ASN A 749 18.04 -24.67 -17.71
N GLU A 750 17.83 -23.55 -18.42
CA GLU A 750 18.35 -23.28 -19.78
C GLU A 750 18.01 -24.37 -20.80
N SER A 751 16.95 -25.14 -20.56
CA SER A 751 16.48 -26.14 -21.51
C SER A 751 15.55 -25.47 -22.53
N LEU A 752 15.78 -25.77 -23.82
CA LEU A 752 14.98 -25.21 -24.90
C LEU A 752 13.51 -25.63 -24.75
N VAL A 753 12.62 -24.65 -24.71
CA VAL A 753 11.15 -24.80 -24.66
C VAL A 753 10.54 -24.60 -26.03
N TYR A 754 10.99 -23.56 -26.74
CA TYR A 754 10.48 -23.20 -28.05
C TYR A 754 11.59 -22.81 -29.02
N GLN A 755 11.39 -23.16 -30.28
CA GLN A 755 12.14 -22.61 -31.42
C GLN A 755 11.16 -22.26 -32.53
N TYR A 756 11.09 -20.99 -32.93
CA TYR A 756 10.18 -20.56 -33.99
C TYR A 756 10.73 -19.40 -34.82
N GLY A 757 10.24 -19.27 -36.05
CA GLY A 757 10.52 -18.11 -36.89
C GLY A 757 9.41 -17.06 -36.83
N LEU A 758 9.76 -15.79 -36.98
CA LEU A 758 8.85 -14.65 -37.10
C LEU A 758 9.13 -13.85 -38.37
N LYS A 759 8.08 -13.32 -38.99
CA LYS A 759 8.15 -12.31 -40.05
C LYS A 759 7.02 -11.32 -39.86
N ASP A 760 7.34 -10.03 -39.80
CA ASP A 760 6.39 -8.95 -39.46
C ASP A 760 5.57 -9.27 -38.18
N TYR A 761 6.26 -9.74 -37.14
CA TYR A 761 5.71 -10.17 -35.84
C TYR A 761 4.74 -11.38 -35.88
N ALA A 762 4.58 -12.04 -37.02
CA ALA A 762 3.74 -13.22 -37.16
C ALA A 762 4.59 -14.50 -37.34
N LEU A 763 4.12 -15.65 -36.84
CA LEU A 763 4.84 -16.92 -36.97
C LEU A 763 5.12 -17.25 -38.46
N HIS A 764 6.36 -17.57 -38.79
CA HIS A 764 6.80 -17.85 -40.15
C HIS A 764 7.86 -18.95 -40.16
N GLY A 765 7.69 -19.94 -41.03
CA GLY A 765 8.56 -21.11 -41.09
C GLY A 765 8.20 -22.14 -40.02
N THR A 766 9.22 -22.81 -39.47
CA THR A 766 9.00 -23.90 -38.50
C THR A 766 8.79 -23.34 -37.10
N CYS A 767 7.84 -23.90 -36.35
CA CYS A 767 7.66 -23.71 -34.91
C CYS A 767 7.72 -25.07 -34.21
N THR A 768 8.64 -25.22 -33.26
CA THR A 768 8.88 -26.46 -32.53
C THR A 768 8.76 -26.22 -31.03
N TYR A 769 7.88 -26.99 -30.38
CA TYR A 769 7.77 -27.06 -28.93
C TYR A 769 8.53 -28.27 -28.41
N PHE A 770 9.29 -28.08 -27.34
CA PHE A 770 10.10 -29.09 -26.68
C PHE A 770 9.55 -29.36 -25.28
N GLU A 771 9.48 -30.64 -24.90
CA GLU A 771 9.13 -31.06 -23.55
C GLU A 771 10.23 -32.01 -23.05
N LYS A 772 10.81 -31.71 -21.90
CA LYS A 772 11.92 -32.48 -21.31
C LYS A 772 13.08 -32.69 -22.31
N GLY A 773 13.44 -31.62 -23.02
CA GLY A 773 14.53 -31.59 -24.00
C GLY A 773 14.27 -32.32 -25.32
N LYS A 774 13.04 -32.80 -25.57
CA LYS A 774 12.67 -33.51 -26.81
C LYS A 774 11.59 -32.74 -27.56
N ALA A 775 11.74 -32.62 -28.88
CA ALA A 775 10.72 -32.03 -29.74
C ALA A 775 9.41 -32.82 -29.62
N LYS A 776 8.38 -32.21 -29.03
CA LYS A 776 7.07 -32.80 -28.79
C LYS A 776 6.10 -32.44 -29.91
N TYR A 777 6.03 -31.16 -30.27
CA TYR A 777 5.20 -30.67 -31.38
C TYR A 777 6.02 -29.88 -32.38
N LYS A 778 5.70 -30.05 -33.66
CA LYS A 778 6.35 -29.34 -34.77
C LYS A 778 5.30 -28.93 -35.79
N SER A 779 5.30 -27.66 -36.15
CA SER A 779 4.35 -27.05 -37.07
C SER A 779 5.06 -26.12 -38.05
N THR A 780 4.38 -25.83 -39.17
CA THR A 780 4.84 -24.86 -40.16
C THR A 780 3.81 -23.75 -40.30
N PHE A 781 4.30 -22.50 -40.31
CA PHE A 781 3.52 -21.29 -40.46
C PHE A 781 3.97 -20.48 -41.67
N LYS A 782 3.06 -19.68 -42.23
CA LYS A 782 3.37 -18.66 -43.23
C LYS A 782 2.67 -17.35 -42.86
N GLU A 783 3.43 -16.41 -42.29
CA GLU A 783 2.93 -15.07 -41.91
C GLU A 783 1.70 -15.16 -40.97
N GLY A 784 1.83 -16.01 -39.96
CA GLY A 784 0.83 -16.31 -38.94
C GLY A 784 -0.19 -17.37 -39.33
N ARG A 785 -0.18 -17.86 -40.58
CA ARG A 785 -1.13 -18.89 -41.05
C ARG A 785 -0.58 -20.29 -40.80
N PHE A 786 -1.33 -21.12 -40.07
CA PHE A 786 -0.97 -22.51 -39.79
C PHE A 786 -1.11 -23.38 -41.06
N VAL A 787 -0.01 -23.98 -41.53
CA VAL A 787 0.08 -24.71 -42.80
C VAL A 787 -0.02 -26.22 -42.62
N GLU A 788 0.75 -26.78 -41.68
CA GLU A 788 0.76 -28.22 -41.37
C GLU A 788 1.49 -28.50 -40.04
N GLY A 789 1.30 -29.70 -39.51
CA GLY A 789 1.97 -30.21 -38.31
C GLY A 789 1.10 -30.10 -37.06
N THR A 790 1.73 -29.98 -35.90
CA THR A 790 1.06 -29.85 -34.60
C THR A 790 1.63 -28.65 -33.84
N VAL A 791 0.76 -27.84 -33.24
CA VAL A 791 1.11 -26.69 -32.40
C VAL A 791 0.31 -26.73 -31.09
N ALA A 792 0.94 -26.30 -29.99
CA ALA A 792 0.25 -26.06 -28.72
C ALA A 792 -0.02 -24.56 -28.55
N LEU A 793 -1.25 -24.21 -28.20
CA LEU A 793 -1.71 -22.83 -28.10
C LEU A 793 -2.46 -22.61 -26.79
N LYS A 794 -2.27 -21.45 -26.15
CA LYS A 794 -3.01 -21.09 -24.93
C LYS A 794 -4.47 -20.76 -25.23
N THR A 795 -4.71 -20.00 -26.29
CA THR A 795 -6.06 -19.61 -26.73
C THR A 795 -6.22 -19.81 -28.24
N TRP A 796 -7.47 -20.03 -28.66
CA TRP A 796 -7.82 -20.15 -30.08
C TRP A 796 -8.49 -18.86 -30.57
N GLY A 797 -7.70 -17.96 -31.14
CA GLY A 797 -8.21 -16.89 -32.00
C GLY A 797 -9.10 -15.83 -31.35
N ASP A 798 -8.56 -15.06 -30.40
CA ASP A 798 -8.80 -13.61 -30.23
C ASP A 798 -7.75 -13.09 -29.21
N PRO A 799 -6.80 -12.22 -29.59
CA PRO A 799 -5.82 -11.67 -28.64
C PRO A 799 -6.45 -10.70 -27.60
N TYR A 800 -7.74 -10.35 -27.73
CA TYR A 800 -8.43 -9.38 -26.86
C TYR A 800 -9.54 -9.97 -25.96
N SER A 801 -9.64 -11.29 -25.85
CA SER A 801 -10.58 -11.91 -24.89
C SER A 801 -10.03 -11.81 -23.45
N TYR A 802 -10.30 -10.69 -22.79
CA TYR A 802 -9.88 -10.42 -21.40
C TYR A 802 -10.61 -11.28 -20.35
N TYR A 803 -11.61 -12.07 -20.73
CA TYR A 803 -12.57 -12.70 -19.82
C TYR A 803 -12.72 -14.24 -19.97
N ASP A 804 -11.94 -14.88 -20.84
CA ASP A 804 -12.10 -16.31 -21.17
C ASP A 804 -10.76 -17.08 -21.10
N TYR A 805 -9.87 -16.65 -20.19
CA TYR A 805 -8.60 -17.33 -19.91
C TYR A 805 -8.84 -18.49 -18.95
N ASP A 806 -8.91 -19.71 -19.48
CA ASP A 806 -8.85 -20.92 -18.66
C ASP A 806 -7.38 -21.35 -18.52
N ASP A 807 -6.77 -20.99 -17.40
CA ASP A 807 -5.38 -21.33 -17.13
C ASP A 807 -5.16 -22.83 -16.82
N THR A 808 -6.23 -23.63 -16.72
CA THR A 808 -6.13 -25.06 -16.40
C THR A 808 -5.96 -25.94 -17.64
N THR A 809 -6.18 -25.40 -18.85
CA THR A 809 -6.09 -26.16 -20.10
C THR A 809 -5.33 -25.41 -21.20
N TYR A 810 -4.93 -26.13 -22.25
CA TYR A 810 -4.34 -25.57 -23.47
C TYR A 810 -4.84 -26.33 -24.69
N PHE A 811 -4.73 -25.73 -25.87
CA PHE A 811 -5.13 -26.34 -27.13
C PHE A 811 -3.95 -27.02 -27.81
N VAL A 812 -4.15 -28.24 -28.32
CA VAL A 812 -3.22 -28.92 -29.23
C VAL A 812 -3.90 -29.06 -30.58
N CYS A 813 -3.34 -28.40 -31.59
CA CYS A 813 -3.94 -28.28 -32.91
C CYS A 813 -3.07 -28.98 -33.93
N THR A 814 -3.61 -30.00 -34.57
CA THR A 814 -2.91 -30.82 -35.57
C THR A 814 -3.58 -30.66 -36.93
N LEU A 815 -2.81 -30.22 -37.92
CA LEU A 815 -3.21 -30.15 -39.32
C LEU A 815 -2.38 -31.14 -40.15
N GLN A 816 -3.05 -32.17 -40.66
CA GLN A 816 -2.43 -33.16 -41.54
C GLN A 816 -3.28 -33.35 -42.81
N LYS A 817 -2.71 -32.99 -43.96
CA LYS A 817 -3.39 -33.04 -45.26
C LYS A 817 -4.70 -32.23 -45.25
N ASN A 818 -5.84 -32.92 -45.28
CA ASN A 818 -7.18 -32.33 -45.29
C ASN A 818 -7.93 -32.62 -43.98
N SER A 819 -7.24 -32.89 -42.88
CA SER A 819 -7.86 -33.13 -41.58
C SER A 819 -7.23 -32.21 -40.54
N MET A 820 -8.09 -31.56 -39.78
CA MET A 820 -7.69 -30.74 -38.63
C MET A 820 -8.28 -31.35 -37.37
N THR A 821 -7.44 -31.54 -36.38
CA THR A 821 -7.82 -32.01 -35.04
C THR A 821 -7.46 -30.92 -34.04
N ILE A 822 -8.43 -30.45 -33.27
CA ILE A 822 -8.26 -29.51 -32.17
C ILE A 822 -8.56 -30.28 -30.90
N GLN A 823 -7.58 -30.39 -30.02
CA GLN A 823 -7.73 -30.98 -28.70
C GLN A 823 -7.61 -29.89 -27.64
N ARG A 824 -8.44 -29.93 -26.60
CA ARG A 824 -8.21 -29.18 -25.36
C ARG A 824 -7.64 -30.17 -24.36
N VAL A 825 -6.51 -29.83 -23.74
CA VAL A 825 -5.70 -30.70 -22.89
C VAL A 825 -5.56 -30.03 -21.52
N ALA A 826 -5.85 -30.77 -20.45
CA ALA A 826 -5.62 -30.29 -19.08
C ALA A 826 -4.12 -30.25 -18.76
N LYS A 827 -3.62 -29.12 -18.24
CA LYS A 827 -2.18 -28.90 -17.97
C LYS A 827 -1.63 -29.91 -16.97
N GLU A 828 -2.31 -30.10 -15.84
CA GLU A 828 -1.86 -30.95 -14.74
C GLU A 828 -1.82 -32.44 -15.12
N THR A 829 -2.87 -32.93 -15.80
CA THR A 829 -3.04 -34.36 -16.05
C THR A 829 -2.58 -34.80 -17.44
N ASN A 830 -2.29 -33.85 -18.35
CA ASN A 830 -2.07 -34.10 -19.78
C ASN A 830 -3.19 -34.90 -20.46
N LYS A 831 -4.41 -34.93 -19.88
CA LYS A 831 -5.57 -35.60 -20.46
C LYS A 831 -6.29 -34.71 -21.45
N VAL A 832 -6.67 -35.27 -22.59
CA VAL A 832 -7.56 -34.62 -23.57
C VAL A 832 -8.96 -34.53 -22.96
N VAL A 833 -9.43 -33.31 -22.69
CA VAL A 833 -10.77 -33.04 -22.13
C VAL A 833 -11.81 -32.79 -23.22
N PHE A 834 -11.37 -32.39 -24.41
CA PHE A 834 -12.21 -32.19 -25.59
C PHE A 834 -11.40 -32.47 -26.85
N GLU A 835 -12.01 -33.10 -27.84
CA GLU A 835 -11.43 -33.30 -29.17
C GLU A 835 -12.46 -33.01 -30.25
N LEU A 836 -12.09 -32.19 -31.22
CA LEU A 836 -12.83 -31.96 -32.45
C LEU A 836 -11.95 -32.31 -33.63
N THR A 837 -12.37 -33.28 -34.44
CA THR A 837 -11.73 -33.62 -35.70
C THR A 837 -12.65 -33.28 -36.87
N SER A 838 -12.16 -32.45 -37.80
CA SER A 838 -12.91 -32.03 -38.99
C SER A 838 -12.15 -32.35 -40.27
N LYS A 839 -12.87 -32.90 -41.26
CA LYS A 839 -12.37 -33.12 -42.63
C LYS A 839 -12.60 -31.87 -43.47
N LEU A 840 -11.51 -31.26 -43.92
CA LEU A 840 -11.51 -30.08 -44.77
C LEU A 840 -11.85 -30.48 -46.22
N LYS A 841 -12.90 -29.87 -46.79
CA LYS A 841 -13.25 -30.07 -48.20
C LYS A 841 -12.12 -29.54 -49.09
N LYS A 842 -11.83 -30.26 -50.18
CA LYS A 842 -10.80 -29.90 -51.17
C LYS A 842 -11.29 -28.71 -51.99
N GLY A 843 -11.11 -27.50 -51.47
CA GLY A 843 -11.49 -26.23 -52.10
C GLY A 843 -11.39 -25.09 -51.09
N LYS A 844 -10.31 -24.31 -51.22
CA LYS A 844 -9.94 -23.09 -50.45
C LYS A 844 -9.92 -23.25 -48.92
N MET A 845 -8.82 -23.81 -48.40
CA MET A 845 -8.51 -23.78 -46.95
C MET A 845 -8.53 -22.35 -46.38
N GLU A 846 -8.22 -21.36 -47.21
CA GLU A 846 -8.24 -19.92 -46.93
C GLU A 846 -9.64 -19.31 -46.69
N ASP A 847 -10.73 -20.03 -47.01
CA ASP A 847 -12.11 -19.58 -46.74
C ASP A 847 -12.66 -20.12 -45.42
N ASN A 848 -11.91 -20.98 -44.70
CA ASN A 848 -12.36 -21.50 -43.41
C ASN A 848 -11.94 -20.50 -42.30
N PRO A 849 -12.89 -19.98 -41.49
CA PRO A 849 -12.64 -18.96 -40.46
C PRO A 849 -11.49 -19.33 -39.51
N VAL A 850 -11.32 -20.62 -39.29
CA VAL A 850 -10.26 -21.19 -38.45
C VAL A 850 -8.85 -20.93 -38.98
N PHE A 851 -8.67 -20.76 -40.29
CA PHE A 851 -7.39 -20.44 -40.94
C PHE A 851 -7.24 -18.96 -41.32
N GLN A 852 -8.24 -18.13 -40.99
CA GLN A 852 -8.19 -16.69 -41.25
C GLN A 852 -7.51 -15.91 -40.11
N ASN A 853 -7.54 -16.44 -38.89
CA ASN A 853 -6.85 -15.83 -37.75
C ASN A 853 -5.34 -16.02 -37.88
N LYS A 854 -4.59 -14.90 -37.80
CA LYS A 854 -3.13 -14.95 -37.68
C LYS A 854 -2.78 -15.42 -36.28
N ILE A 855 -1.87 -16.38 -36.20
CA ILE A 855 -1.27 -16.86 -34.95
C ILE A 855 0.11 -16.20 -34.82
N ASP A 856 0.35 -15.55 -33.70
CA ASP A 856 1.64 -14.99 -33.32
C ASP A 856 2.22 -15.73 -32.09
N SER A 857 3.39 -15.30 -31.62
CA SER A 857 4.08 -15.94 -30.49
C SER A 857 3.28 -15.87 -29.19
N THR A 858 2.43 -14.86 -29.00
CA THR A 858 1.62 -14.71 -27.78
C THR A 858 0.57 -15.81 -27.66
N ASN A 859 0.20 -16.48 -28.76
CA ASN A 859 -0.75 -17.58 -28.73
C ASN A 859 -0.14 -18.92 -28.29
N LEU A 860 1.19 -19.07 -28.24
CA LEU A 860 1.86 -20.34 -27.95
C LEU A 860 1.69 -20.78 -26.48
N TYR A 861 1.78 -22.10 -26.23
CA TYR A 861 1.75 -22.70 -24.89
C TYR A 861 3.03 -23.52 -24.60
N PRO A 862 3.69 -23.42 -23.43
CA PRO A 862 3.36 -22.56 -22.30
C PRO A 862 3.55 -21.08 -22.64
N GLU A 863 3.04 -20.22 -21.76
CA GLU A 863 3.20 -18.77 -21.90
C GLU A 863 4.68 -18.42 -22.05
N ASP A 864 4.97 -17.56 -23.03
CA ASP A 864 6.28 -16.92 -23.12
C ASP A 864 6.33 -15.88 -22.00
N ASN A 865 6.75 -16.30 -20.81
CA ASN A 865 6.91 -15.44 -19.62
C ASN A 865 7.89 -14.27 -19.86
N ASN A 866 8.58 -14.22 -21.01
CA ASN A 866 9.45 -13.11 -21.40
C ASN A 866 8.75 -12.03 -22.25
N THR A 867 7.46 -12.17 -22.52
CA THR A 867 6.67 -11.07 -23.13
C THR A 867 6.13 -10.14 -22.06
N ALA A 868 7.03 -9.54 -21.29
CA ALA A 868 6.71 -8.37 -20.47
C ALA A 868 6.43 -7.18 -21.42
N TYR A 869 5.16 -6.78 -21.48
CA TYR A 869 4.76 -5.41 -21.82
C TYR A 869 4.63 -4.61 -20.53
#